data_AF-A0A2A3ECR8-F1
#
_entry.id   AF-A0A2A3ECR8-F1
#
_cell.length_a   1.000
_cell.length_b   1.000
_cell.length_c   1.000
_cell.angle_alpha   90.00
_cell.angle_beta   90.00
_cell.angle_gamma   90.00
#
_symmetry.space_group_name_H-M   'P 1'
#
loop_
_entity.id
_entity.type
_entity.pdbx_description
1 polymer ?
#
loop_
_entity_poly.entity_id
_entity_poly.type
_entity_poly.pdbx_seq_one_letter_code
_entity_poly.pdbx_strand_id
1 'polypeptide(L)'
;MMDMEMNAGLDILEEMKTNEALAPYMIEYTKLFEALYNAHRIEKELMDKIHSLKEENFMNTHNIFELNQTIRRKDEEIEMLKQNVIRALKRADAAHTREQNAQDIIENLRLNVQQLSQEIAQKNRQLAAGEDTSIAKQKENLILEKERLISEVETLKERLKNMTLYTDELENRTSIATQKISELQENIDIQLSEISRERRGRLKAEEEILQLQDELTVKKADLESASTTINTMTTNITKLESSLKEQKASSEKMQKEINKLSVKKLNLETDLENANSQIDTLEKDVLEKEKKIKEQKQTKYKLKEDILKLRTERDAMAKRIQKYETDKSALEEEVKQLSTKSKNLAHQRISLQKQIAVKQQEMEILLRERNILARTKENLGDQIKRLNHEMLVCEYSRRKIEHELDSSIRDIQDVQLHLTVVEKERDKHNQVAQGLAREVEEYINEAKLKQIEISNYKKRLAEAEAKYRQQVNLYEMVRAERSACGKSLTEAQEEIQELRNKLKVLNHQIEQLKEDIAFKESQMIKEQFLRNKVEKEKEGLRVDLLSCRKDVSDLRRDIESLKQEEKSLRQVILRAETDIARHKKDIDNVMNERDILGTQLVRRNDELTLQYSRLKVLHGTLQRGEVQYNQRLEDIRLLKLEVKKLRTEKCLLLKNIENMSNLRKEVFHLNRDLTKERLKVMALEEEVQTPLNIHRWRKLEGTDPSTYDLVKKIQILQKRVLKMAEDAIDKEKKIKDTEKLYMNLREILSKQPGPQVTVALSKTQKALRERGQKMKCLLAELSMCEVQMGEYKIGMERMTIEMSNLKKKYFAEKKKRYEAKDLKIKSEPIFPCVDQKKCLGGGFNMVAGPTPRAYFVIDSACR
;
A
#
# COMPACT_ATOMS: atom_id res chain seq x y z
N MET A 1 17.10 -47.38 -16.27
CA MET A 1 17.50 -46.59 -17.46
C MET A 1 18.44 -45.47 -17.03
N MET A 2 17.98 -44.47 -16.27
CA MET A 2 18.81 -43.34 -15.81
C MET A 2 20.12 -43.75 -15.11
N ASP A 3 20.09 -44.72 -14.17
CA ASP A 3 21.30 -45.16 -13.47
C ASP A 3 22.33 -45.86 -14.39
N MET A 4 21.92 -46.36 -15.58
CA MET A 4 22.86 -46.89 -16.58
C MET A 4 23.55 -45.77 -17.35
N GLU A 5 22.83 -44.69 -17.69
CA GLU A 5 23.39 -43.54 -18.42
C GLU A 5 24.37 -42.76 -17.54
N MET A 6 24.12 -42.70 -16.23
CA MET A 6 25.06 -42.15 -15.26
C MET A 6 26.37 -42.94 -15.16
N ASN A 7 26.31 -44.27 -15.08
CA ASN A 7 27.51 -45.10 -15.04
C ASN A 7 28.32 -44.99 -16.33
N ALA A 8 27.65 -44.99 -17.49
CA ALA A 8 28.32 -44.79 -18.79
C ALA A 8 29.03 -43.42 -18.88
N GLY A 9 28.48 -42.36 -18.28
CA GLY A 9 29.14 -41.05 -18.21
C GLY A 9 30.39 -41.01 -17.31
N LEU A 10 30.44 -41.86 -16.28
CA LEU A 10 31.63 -42.05 -15.44
C LEU A 10 32.70 -42.89 -16.15
N ASP A 11 32.31 -43.94 -16.88
CA ASP A 11 33.23 -44.76 -17.68
C ASP A 11 33.93 -43.91 -18.77
N ILE A 12 33.18 -43.04 -19.46
CA ILE A 12 33.73 -42.07 -20.43
C ILE A 12 34.73 -41.10 -19.77
N LEU A 13 34.52 -40.72 -18.51
CA LEU A 13 35.42 -39.89 -17.73
C LEU A 13 36.74 -40.60 -17.34
N GLU A 14 36.73 -41.93 -17.24
CA GLU A 14 37.97 -42.73 -17.10
C GLU A 14 38.67 -42.94 -18.44
N GLU A 15 37.95 -43.22 -19.53
CA GLU A 15 38.54 -43.28 -20.88
C GLU A 15 39.21 -41.95 -21.27
N MET A 16 38.58 -40.80 -20.99
CA MET A 16 39.18 -39.49 -21.25
C MET A 16 40.45 -39.19 -20.42
N LYS A 17 40.66 -39.83 -19.26
CA LYS A 17 41.92 -39.71 -18.50
C LYS A 17 43.07 -40.50 -19.11
N THR A 18 42.78 -41.57 -19.85
CA THR A 18 43.81 -42.46 -20.41
C THR A 18 44.26 -42.06 -21.81
N ASN A 19 43.53 -41.17 -22.48
CA ASN A 19 43.80 -40.75 -23.85
C ASN A 19 44.28 -39.28 -23.92
N GLU A 20 45.57 -39.10 -24.21
CA GLU A 20 46.28 -37.82 -24.14
C GLU A 20 45.69 -36.71 -25.05
N ALA A 21 45.01 -37.09 -26.15
CA ALA A 21 44.33 -36.16 -27.05
C ALA A 21 43.01 -35.60 -26.51
N LEU A 22 42.39 -36.27 -25.52
CA LEU A 22 41.07 -35.90 -24.96
C LEU A 22 41.17 -35.15 -23.62
N ALA A 23 42.32 -35.22 -22.94
CA ALA A 23 42.61 -34.52 -21.69
C ALA A 23 42.15 -33.03 -21.64
N PRO A 24 42.36 -32.16 -22.67
CA PRO A 24 41.91 -30.76 -22.61
C PRO A 24 40.37 -30.60 -22.64
N TYR A 25 39.62 -31.57 -23.15
CA TYR A 25 38.15 -31.53 -23.17
C TYR A 25 37.51 -32.09 -21.91
N MET A 26 38.27 -32.85 -21.09
CA MET A 26 37.80 -33.47 -19.86
C MET A 26 37.16 -32.45 -18.91
N ILE A 27 37.74 -31.26 -18.77
CA ILE A 27 37.24 -30.19 -17.87
C ILE A 27 35.85 -29.71 -18.29
N GLU A 28 35.63 -29.48 -19.59
CA GLU A 28 34.32 -29.06 -20.10
C GLU A 28 33.30 -30.19 -20.06
N TYR A 29 33.71 -31.43 -20.35
CA TYR A 29 32.84 -32.60 -20.19
C TYR A 29 32.41 -32.79 -18.73
N THR A 30 33.33 -32.58 -17.76
CA THR A 30 33.04 -32.71 -16.32
C THR A 30 32.01 -31.66 -15.88
N LYS A 31 32.17 -30.40 -16.28
CA LYS A 31 31.17 -29.35 -16.02
C LYS A 31 29.81 -29.69 -16.62
N LEU A 32 29.78 -30.21 -17.85
CA LEU A 32 28.54 -30.54 -18.54
C LEU A 32 27.84 -31.74 -17.86
N PHE A 33 28.61 -32.74 -17.44
CA PHE A 33 28.13 -33.90 -16.69
C PHE A 33 27.63 -33.52 -15.29
N GLU A 34 28.33 -32.65 -14.55
CA GLU A 34 27.87 -32.12 -13.26
C GLU A 34 26.59 -31.28 -13.41
N ALA A 35 26.47 -30.47 -14.47
CA ALA A 35 25.26 -29.71 -14.75
C ALA A 35 24.07 -30.63 -15.09
N LEU A 36 24.30 -31.64 -15.93
CA LEU A 36 23.30 -32.66 -16.28
C LEU A 36 22.87 -33.46 -15.05
N TYR A 37 23.82 -33.92 -14.23
CA TYR A 37 23.57 -34.67 -13.01
C TYR A 37 22.76 -33.86 -11.99
N ASN A 38 23.12 -32.59 -11.76
CA ASN A 38 22.36 -31.72 -10.86
C ASN A 38 20.95 -31.44 -11.39
N ALA A 39 20.77 -31.21 -12.69
CA ALA A 39 19.45 -31.05 -13.30
C ALA A 39 18.59 -32.30 -13.11
N HIS A 40 19.16 -33.49 -13.31
CA HIS A 40 18.45 -34.76 -13.19
C HIS A 40 18.16 -35.14 -11.72
N ARG A 41 19.04 -34.76 -10.78
CA ARG A 41 18.78 -34.90 -9.34
C ARG A 41 17.59 -34.04 -8.91
N ILE A 42 17.53 -32.79 -9.39
CA ILE A 42 16.40 -31.88 -9.16
C ILE A 42 15.13 -32.42 -9.82
N GLU A 43 15.21 -32.96 -11.04
CA GLU A 43 14.08 -33.60 -11.72
C GLU A 43 13.52 -34.78 -10.92
N LYS A 44 14.39 -35.63 -10.35
CA LYS A 44 14.00 -36.74 -9.47
C LYS A 44 13.37 -36.24 -8.17
N GLU A 45 13.98 -35.27 -7.49
CA GLU A 45 13.41 -34.62 -6.28
C GLU A 45 12.02 -34.01 -6.55
N LEU A 46 11.81 -33.41 -7.72
CA LEU A 46 10.52 -32.85 -8.16
C LEU A 46 9.50 -33.94 -8.52
N MET A 47 9.93 -35.03 -9.16
CA MET A 47 9.06 -36.17 -9.49
C MET A 47 8.58 -36.91 -8.24
N ASP A 48 9.46 -37.13 -7.27
CA ASP A 48 9.12 -37.70 -5.95
C ASP A 48 8.14 -36.76 -5.21
N LYS A 49 8.36 -35.43 -5.29
CA LYS A 49 7.44 -34.46 -4.71
C LYS A 49 6.06 -34.47 -5.39
N ILE A 50 6.01 -34.56 -6.72
CA ILE A 50 4.77 -34.74 -7.49
C ILE A 50 4.07 -36.05 -7.12
N HIS A 51 4.81 -37.13 -6.84
CA HIS A 51 4.23 -38.39 -6.37
C HIS A 51 3.59 -38.23 -4.99
N SER A 52 4.31 -37.66 -4.01
CA SER A 52 3.77 -37.41 -2.67
C SER A 52 2.51 -36.52 -2.69
N LEU A 53 2.48 -35.48 -3.53
CA LEU A 53 1.32 -34.60 -3.69
C LEU A 53 0.14 -35.29 -4.39
N LYS A 54 0.39 -36.29 -5.24
CA LYS A 54 -0.66 -37.13 -5.84
C LYS A 54 -1.27 -38.09 -4.83
N GLU A 55 -0.46 -38.73 -3.98
CA GLU A 55 -0.95 -39.57 -2.87
C GLU A 55 -1.74 -38.76 -1.85
N GLU A 56 -1.24 -37.58 -1.45
CA GLU A 56 -1.93 -36.67 -0.54
C GLU A 56 -3.26 -36.16 -1.12
N ASN A 57 -3.29 -35.83 -2.41
CA ASN A 57 -4.52 -35.46 -3.11
C ASN A 57 -5.50 -36.65 -3.20
N PHE A 58 -5.02 -37.85 -3.51
CA PHE A 58 -5.84 -39.07 -3.49
C PHE A 58 -6.45 -39.32 -2.11
N MET A 59 -5.65 -39.27 -1.04
CA MET A 59 -6.13 -39.38 0.34
C MET A 59 -7.17 -38.31 0.70
N ASN A 60 -6.94 -37.06 0.32
CA ASN A 60 -7.89 -35.98 0.55
C ASN A 60 -9.20 -36.18 -0.23
N THR A 61 -9.15 -36.63 -1.49
CA THR A 61 -10.37 -36.96 -2.26
C THR A 61 -11.13 -38.15 -1.67
N HIS A 62 -10.44 -39.14 -1.09
CA HIS A 62 -11.06 -40.26 -0.40
C HIS A 62 -11.75 -39.81 0.90
N ASN A 63 -11.08 -39.00 1.72
CA ASN A 63 -11.68 -38.41 2.94
C ASN A 63 -12.91 -37.56 2.62
N ILE A 64 -12.86 -36.75 1.54
CA ILE A 64 -14.01 -35.97 1.06
C ILE A 64 -15.15 -36.90 0.62
N PHE A 65 -14.85 -38.04 -0.01
CA PHE A 65 -15.88 -39.02 -0.40
C PHE A 65 -16.57 -39.65 0.82
N GLU A 66 -15.82 -40.07 1.84
CA GLU A 66 -16.39 -40.63 3.08
C GLU A 66 -17.22 -39.61 3.86
N LEU A 67 -16.76 -38.36 3.96
CA LEU A 67 -17.51 -37.26 4.58
C LEU A 67 -18.83 -37.01 3.84
N ASN A 68 -18.81 -36.95 2.50
CA ASN A 68 -20.02 -36.81 1.70
C ASN A 68 -20.98 -38.00 1.86
N GLN A 69 -20.48 -39.23 1.97
CA GLN A 69 -21.31 -40.40 2.23
C GLN A 69 -21.94 -40.36 3.63
N THR A 70 -21.21 -39.83 4.62
CA THR A 70 -21.70 -39.64 5.99
C THR A 70 -22.78 -38.56 6.06
N ILE A 71 -22.59 -37.43 5.36
CA ILE A 71 -23.59 -36.36 5.24
C ILE A 71 -24.88 -36.89 4.61
N ARG A 72 -24.81 -37.63 3.49
CA ARG A 72 -26.00 -38.23 2.86
C ARG A 72 -26.80 -39.14 3.79
N ARG A 73 -26.13 -39.99 4.57
CA ARG A 73 -26.81 -40.83 5.58
C ARG A 73 -27.50 -40.00 6.66
N LYS A 74 -26.93 -38.85 7.04
CA LYS A 74 -27.56 -37.92 7.99
C LYS A 74 -28.72 -37.13 7.39
N ASP A 75 -28.65 -36.74 6.12
CA ASP A 75 -29.79 -36.14 5.42
C ASP A 75 -30.97 -37.12 5.31
N GLU A 76 -30.71 -38.40 5.00
CA GLU A 76 -31.73 -39.47 4.98
C GLU A 76 -32.37 -39.68 6.37
N GLU A 77 -31.57 -39.66 7.45
CA GLU A 77 -32.04 -39.75 8.84
C GLU A 77 -32.89 -38.54 9.25
N ILE A 78 -32.48 -37.32 8.86
CA ILE A 78 -33.24 -36.08 9.06
C ILE A 78 -34.59 -36.13 8.34
N GLU A 79 -34.64 -36.61 7.10
CA GLU A 79 -35.89 -36.65 6.33
C GLU A 79 -36.87 -37.68 6.90
N MET A 80 -36.38 -38.80 7.42
CA MET A 80 -37.18 -39.76 8.20
C MET A 80 -37.73 -39.14 9.49
N LEU A 81 -36.92 -38.37 10.22
CA LEU A 81 -37.37 -37.66 11.43
C LEU A 81 -38.44 -36.60 11.11
N LYS A 82 -38.27 -35.80 10.05
CA LYS A 82 -39.29 -34.84 9.58
C LYS A 82 -40.62 -35.55 9.27
N GLN A 83 -40.60 -36.69 8.58
CA GLN A 83 -41.81 -37.47 8.32
C GLN A 83 -42.47 -37.99 9.59
N ASN A 84 -41.69 -38.35 10.62
CA ASN A 84 -42.22 -38.79 11.91
C ASN A 84 -42.86 -37.63 12.68
N VAL A 85 -42.26 -36.42 12.65
CA VAL A 85 -42.87 -35.20 13.21
C VAL A 85 -44.18 -34.85 12.52
N ILE A 86 -44.24 -34.91 11.18
CA ILE A 86 -45.49 -34.68 10.43
C ILE A 86 -46.57 -35.71 10.80
N ARG A 87 -46.19 -36.98 11.02
CA ARG A 87 -47.12 -38.02 11.50
C ARG A 87 -47.57 -37.78 12.94
N ALA A 88 -46.72 -37.24 13.81
CA ALA A 88 -47.06 -36.89 15.19
C ALA A 88 -48.04 -35.70 15.23
N LEU A 89 -47.77 -34.63 14.48
CA LEU A 89 -48.67 -33.46 14.35
C LEU A 89 -50.05 -33.88 13.87
N LYS A 90 -50.15 -34.68 12.80
CA LYS A 90 -51.45 -35.20 12.33
C LYS A 90 -52.22 -36.04 13.37
N ARG A 91 -51.52 -36.70 14.30
CA ARG A 91 -52.17 -37.40 15.43
C ARG A 91 -52.62 -36.43 16.52
N ALA A 92 -51.86 -35.38 16.78
CA ALA A 92 -52.24 -34.32 17.71
C ALA A 92 -53.47 -33.54 17.20
N ASP A 93 -53.50 -33.16 15.92
CA ASP A 93 -54.66 -32.52 15.28
C ASP A 93 -55.91 -33.43 15.35
N ALA A 94 -55.73 -34.73 15.12
CA ALA A 94 -56.78 -35.74 15.25
C ALA A 94 -57.23 -36.00 16.71
N ALA A 95 -56.41 -35.66 17.70
CA ALA A 95 -56.78 -35.69 19.11
C ALA A 95 -57.52 -34.40 19.51
N HIS A 96 -57.01 -33.23 19.13
CA HIS A 96 -57.63 -31.94 19.39
C HIS A 96 -59.04 -31.83 18.77
N THR A 97 -59.24 -32.35 17.55
CA THR A 97 -60.57 -32.40 16.92
C THR A 97 -61.54 -33.34 17.64
N ARG A 98 -61.07 -34.43 18.27
CA ARG A 98 -61.90 -35.28 19.12
C ARG A 98 -62.25 -34.60 20.44
N GLU A 99 -61.28 -33.91 21.05
CA GLU A 99 -61.48 -33.17 22.30
C GLU A 99 -62.48 -32.03 22.10
N GLN A 100 -62.39 -31.29 20.99
CA GLN A 100 -63.31 -30.21 20.67
C GLN A 100 -64.73 -30.73 20.39
N ASN A 101 -64.89 -31.83 19.64
CA ASN A 101 -66.18 -32.51 19.50
C ASN A 101 -66.75 -33.00 20.85
N ALA A 102 -65.90 -33.45 21.78
CA ALA A 102 -66.34 -33.85 23.11
C ALA A 102 -66.75 -32.64 23.97
N GLN A 103 -66.07 -31.51 23.84
CA GLN A 103 -66.44 -30.24 24.49
C GLN A 103 -67.79 -29.73 23.98
N ASP A 104 -68.03 -29.75 22.66
CA ASP A 104 -69.33 -29.39 22.05
C ASP A 104 -70.46 -30.30 22.57
N ILE A 105 -70.21 -31.61 22.72
CA ILE A 105 -71.18 -32.56 23.30
C ILE A 105 -71.44 -32.22 24.78
N ILE A 106 -70.41 -31.91 25.56
CA ILE A 106 -70.55 -31.52 26.98
C ILE A 106 -71.33 -30.20 27.12
N GLU A 107 -71.12 -29.23 26.22
CA GLU A 107 -71.80 -27.95 26.26
C GLU A 107 -73.30 -28.10 25.89
N ASN A 108 -73.62 -28.92 24.88
CA ASN A 108 -75.00 -29.30 24.57
C ASN A 108 -75.68 -30.05 25.73
N LEU A 109 -74.97 -30.97 26.40
CA LEU A 109 -75.50 -31.66 27.58
C LEU A 109 -75.74 -30.71 28.76
N ARG A 110 -74.87 -29.73 28.98
CA ARG A 110 -75.08 -28.67 30.00
C ARG A 110 -76.31 -27.81 29.67
N LEU A 111 -76.53 -27.48 28.40
CA LEU A 111 -77.69 -26.71 27.95
C LEU A 111 -79.01 -27.49 28.20
N ASN A 112 -79.01 -28.80 27.90
CA ASN A 112 -80.15 -29.69 28.17
C ASN A 112 -80.43 -29.86 29.68
N VAL A 113 -79.38 -29.99 30.51
CA VAL A 113 -79.52 -30.01 31.98
C VAL A 113 -80.10 -28.69 32.51
N GLN A 114 -79.72 -27.56 31.91
CA GLN A 114 -80.25 -26.24 32.28
C GLN A 114 -81.74 -26.09 31.90
N GLN A 115 -82.17 -26.64 30.76
CA GLN A 115 -83.59 -26.69 30.35
C GLN A 115 -84.42 -27.58 31.28
N LEU A 116 -83.98 -28.82 31.55
CA LEU A 116 -84.66 -29.73 32.47
C LEU A 116 -84.75 -29.17 33.91
N SER A 117 -83.71 -28.44 34.35
CA SER A 117 -83.72 -27.74 35.64
C SER A 117 -84.77 -26.62 35.68
N GLN A 118 -85.05 -25.95 34.56
CA GLN A 118 -86.11 -24.95 34.46
C GLN A 118 -87.51 -25.57 34.45
N GLU A 119 -87.71 -26.73 33.82
CA GLU A 119 -88.99 -27.45 33.85
C GLU A 119 -89.34 -27.97 35.26
N ILE A 120 -88.35 -28.53 35.97
CA ILE A 120 -88.52 -28.98 37.36
C ILE A 120 -88.82 -27.80 38.29
N ALA A 121 -88.20 -26.64 38.07
CA ALA A 121 -88.48 -25.41 38.81
C ALA A 121 -89.87 -24.82 38.53
N GLN A 122 -90.48 -25.11 37.38
CA GLN A 122 -91.85 -24.71 37.07
C GLN A 122 -92.89 -25.70 37.63
N LYS A 123 -92.64 -27.02 37.61
CA LYS A 123 -93.59 -28.02 38.14
C LYS A 123 -93.67 -28.05 39.67
N ASN A 124 -92.57 -27.81 40.39
CA ASN A 124 -92.55 -27.90 41.87
C ASN A 124 -93.19 -26.71 42.61
N ARG A 125 -94.02 -25.90 41.93
CA ARG A 125 -94.81 -24.81 42.54
C ARG A 125 -96.31 -25.06 42.62
N GLN A 126 -96.80 -26.24 42.23
CA GLN A 126 -98.21 -26.59 42.38
C GLN A 126 -98.41 -27.98 43.02
N LEU A 127 -99.10 -27.94 44.17
CA LEU A 127 -99.88 -29.01 44.80
C LEU A 127 -99.13 -30.11 45.58
N ALA A 128 -99.17 -29.94 46.91
CA ALA A 128 -99.23 -31.01 47.89
C ALA A 128 -100.62 -31.00 48.57
N ALA A 129 -100.95 -32.11 49.27
CA ALA A 129 -102.15 -32.38 50.09
C ALA A 129 -103.41 -32.93 49.37
N GLY A 130 -104.04 -33.92 50.00
CA GLY A 130 -105.31 -34.56 49.63
C GLY A 130 -105.44 -35.99 50.20
N GLU A 131 -106.29 -36.20 51.20
CA GLU A 131 -106.34 -37.40 52.07
C GLU A 131 -107.42 -38.45 51.70
N ASP A 132 -107.39 -39.56 52.43
CA ASP A 132 -108.23 -40.77 52.38
C ASP A 132 -109.77 -40.55 52.42
N THR A 133 -110.53 -41.58 52.00
CA THR A 133 -111.35 -42.44 52.91
C THR A 133 -112.35 -43.34 52.16
N SER A 134 -112.59 -44.56 52.69
CA SER A 134 -113.95 -45.05 53.04
C SER A 134 -113.90 -46.46 53.65
N ILE A 135 -114.65 -46.68 54.74
CA ILE A 135 -114.71 -47.95 55.52
C ILE A 135 -116.18 -48.24 55.93
N ALA A 136 -116.46 -49.53 56.20
CA ALA A 136 -117.60 -50.09 56.95
C ALA A 136 -118.96 -50.35 56.25
N LYS A 137 -119.11 -51.62 55.83
CA LYS A 137 -120.15 -52.53 56.36
C LYS A 137 -119.42 -53.81 56.79
N GLN A 138 -118.80 -53.88 57.96
CA GLN A 138 -119.38 -53.95 59.30
C GLN A 138 -120.39 -55.11 59.50
N LYS A 139 -119.96 -56.07 60.31
CA LYS A 139 -120.71 -56.70 61.40
C LYS A 139 -121.77 -57.77 61.12
N GLU A 140 -121.41 -58.67 60.21
CA GLU A 140 -121.83 -60.09 60.24
C GLU A 140 -120.67 -61.04 59.80
N ASN A 141 -119.40 -60.64 59.87
CA ASN A 141 -118.48 -60.74 61.02
C ASN A 141 -118.30 -62.12 61.69
N LEU A 142 -117.02 -62.40 61.97
CA LEU A 142 -116.47 -63.19 63.07
C LEU A 142 -116.61 -64.72 63.06
N ILE A 143 -117.36 -65.32 62.14
CA ILE A 143 -117.37 -66.80 61.99
C ILE A 143 -116.63 -67.24 60.71
N LEU A 144 -117.03 -66.77 59.52
CA LEU A 144 -116.27 -66.97 58.26
C LEU A 144 -114.86 -66.36 58.30
N GLU A 145 -114.65 -65.38 59.18
CA GLU A 145 -113.41 -64.64 59.38
C GLU A 145 -112.28 -65.54 59.90
N LYS A 146 -112.60 -66.59 60.67
CA LYS A 146 -111.60 -67.52 61.24
C LYS A 146 -110.99 -68.45 60.19
N GLU A 147 -111.79 -68.93 59.23
CA GLU A 147 -111.32 -69.83 58.17
C GLU A 147 -110.59 -69.06 57.05
N ARG A 148 -111.04 -67.81 56.78
CA ARG A 148 -110.32 -66.91 55.86
C ARG A 148 -108.94 -66.52 56.40
N LEU A 149 -108.82 -66.25 57.71
CA LEU A 149 -107.53 -65.87 58.30
C LEU A 149 -106.46 -66.97 58.24
N ILE A 150 -106.84 -68.26 58.19
CA ILE A 150 -105.86 -69.36 58.03
C ILE A 150 -105.29 -69.37 56.60
N SER A 151 -106.15 -69.23 55.58
CA SER A 151 -105.72 -69.16 54.18
C SER A 151 -105.02 -67.83 53.83
N GLU A 152 -105.38 -66.73 54.50
CA GLU A 152 -104.61 -65.47 54.43
C GLU A 152 -103.23 -65.61 55.08
N VAL A 153 -103.06 -66.37 56.17
CA VAL A 153 -101.75 -66.64 56.77
C VAL A 153 -100.86 -67.53 55.87
N GLU A 154 -101.43 -68.51 55.17
CA GLU A 154 -100.66 -69.34 54.23
C GLU A 154 -100.22 -68.55 52.99
N THR A 155 -101.12 -67.78 52.38
CA THR A 155 -100.77 -66.90 51.25
C THR A 155 -99.79 -65.80 51.66
N LEU A 156 -99.89 -65.25 52.88
CA LEU A 156 -98.90 -64.32 53.41
C LEU A 156 -97.54 -64.97 53.68
N LYS A 157 -97.48 -66.25 54.08
CA LYS A 157 -96.21 -66.99 54.21
C LYS A 157 -95.53 -67.23 52.87
N GLU A 158 -96.28 -67.61 51.83
CA GLU A 158 -95.72 -67.71 50.47
C GLU A 158 -95.27 -66.35 49.95
N ARG A 159 -96.06 -65.29 50.19
CA ARG A 159 -95.69 -63.93 49.81
C ARG A 159 -94.44 -63.45 50.53
N LEU A 160 -94.28 -63.78 51.81
CA LEU A 160 -93.08 -63.45 52.59
C LEU A 160 -91.85 -64.23 52.09
N LYS A 161 -91.99 -65.52 51.73
CA LYS A 161 -90.93 -66.32 51.12
C LYS A 161 -90.50 -65.77 49.75
N ASN A 162 -91.45 -65.33 48.93
CA ASN A 162 -91.15 -64.71 47.64
C ASN A 162 -90.51 -63.31 47.82
N MET A 163 -90.92 -62.55 48.84
CA MET A 163 -90.26 -61.30 49.20
C MET A 163 -88.83 -61.51 49.71
N THR A 164 -88.55 -62.57 50.48
CA THR A 164 -87.17 -62.87 50.92
C THR A 164 -86.28 -63.30 49.76
N LEU A 165 -86.78 -64.09 48.81
CA LEU A 165 -86.02 -64.41 47.59
C LEU A 165 -85.76 -63.16 46.74
N TYR A 166 -86.72 -62.22 46.69
CA TYR A 166 -86.55 -60.95 46.01
C TYR A 166 -85.57 -60.01 46.72
N THR A 167 -85.51 -60.00 48.06
CA THR A 167 -84.47 -59.26 48.79
C THR A 167 -83.10 -59.86 48.56
N ASP A 168 -82.96 -61.20 48.58
CA ASP A 168 -81.69 -61.88 48.31
C ASP A 168 -81.20 -61.61 46.87
N GLU A 169 -82.10 -61.59 45.88
CA GLU A 169 -81.77 -61.16 44.51
C GLU A 169 -81.33 -59.70 44.44
N LEU A 170 -81.99 -58.80 45.16
CA LEU A 170 -81.62 -57.39 45.21
C LEU A 170 -80.27 -57.18 45.91
N GLU A 171 -80.01 -57.86 47.03
CA GLU A 171 -78.73 -57.80 47.74
C GLU A 171 -77.59 -58.32 46.86
N ASN A 172 -77.79 -59.44 46.16
CA ASN A 172 -76.81 -59.94 45.19
C ASN A 172 -76.56 -58.96 44.04
N ARG A 173 -77.61 -58.36 43.45
CA ARG A 173 -77.44 -57.31 42.42
C ARG A 173 -76.73 -56.07 42.96
N THR A 174 -76.98 -55.70 44.22
CA THR A 174 -76.34 -54.56 44.88
C THR A 174 -74.87 -54.85 45.15
N SER A 175 -74.52 -56.07 45.57
CA SER A 175 -73.14 -56.55 45.77
C SER A 175 -72.34 -56.57 44.45
N ILE A 176 -72.95 -57.05 43.36
CA ILE A 176 -72.32 -57.02 42.02
C ILE A 176 -72.14 -55.56 41.56
N ALA A 177 -73.10 -54.67 41.83
CA ALA A 177 -73.00 -53.26 41.49
C ALA A 177 -71.89 -52.55 42.30
N THR A 178 -71.74 -52.83 43.61
CA THR A 178 -70.68 -52.22 44.43
C THR A 178 -69.30 -52.75 44.06
N GLN A 179 -69.14 -54.04 43.75
CA GLN A 179 -67.90 -54.57 43.16
C GLN A 179 -67.54 -53.85 41.87
N LYS A 180 -68.51 -53.69 40.95
CA LYS A 180 -68.28 -53.01 39.67
C LYS A 180 -67.98 -51.52 39.82
N ILE A 181 -68.55 -50.85 40.82
CA ILE A 181 -68.18 -49.48 41.19
C ILE A 181 -66.74 -49.45 41.69
N SER A 182 -66.32 -50.38 42.56
CA SER A 182 -64.93 -50.47 43.04
C SER A 182 -63.92 -50.69 41.91
N GLU A 183 -64.22 -51.60 40.98
CA GLU A 183 -63.39 -51.83 39.79
C GLU A 183 -63.26 -50.57 38.93
N LEU A 184 -64.37 -49.84 38.71
CA LEU A 184 -64.34 -48.59 37.96
C LEU A 184 -63.57 -47.49 38.70
N GLN A 185 -63.68 -47.43 40.04
CA GLN A 185 -62.93 -46.51 40.89
C GLN A 185 -61.42 -46.72 40.74
N GLU A 186 -60.96 -47.97 40.85
CA GLU A 186 -59.55 -48.34 40.72
C GLU A 186 -59.01 -48.05 39.30
N ASN A 187 -59.79 -48.34 38.26
CA ASN A 187 -59.43 -47.98 36.88
C ASN A 187 -59.33 -46.46 36.67
N ILE A 188 -60.20 -45.66 37.30
CA ILE A 188 -60.12 -44.19 37.26
C ILE A 188 -58.84 -43.71 37.95
N ASP A 189 -58.50 -44.23 39.12
CA ASP A 189 -57.28 -43.85 39.84
C ASP A 189 -56.01 -44.22 39.07
N ILE A 190 -55.98 -45.39 38.42
CA ILE A 190 -54.90 -45.78 37.51
C ILE A 190 -54.79 -44.78 36.35
N GLN A 191 -55.88 -44.48 35.64
CA GLN A 191 -55.85 -43.52 34.52
C GLN A 191 -55.45 -42.10 34.95
N LEU A 192 -55.91 -41.62 36.11
CA LEU A 192 -55.48 -40.33 36.67
C LEU A 192 -53.97 -40.34 36.97
N SER A 193 -53.42 -41.45 37.48
CA SER A 193 -51.99 -41.61 37.70
C SER A 193 -51.19 -41.56 36.39
N GLU A 194 -51.68 -42.21 35.33
CA GLU A 194 -51.04 -42.22 34.01
C GLU A 194 -51.09 -40.84 33.34
N ILE A 195 -52.25 -40.17 33.35
CA ILE A 195 -52.40 -38.78 32.90
C ILE A 195 -51.44 -37.85 33.66
N SER A 196 -51.25 -38.04 34.96
CA SER A 196 -50.29 -37.25 35.76
C SER A 196 -48.83 -37.49 35.38
N ARG A 197 -48.49 -38.72 34.95
CA ARG A 197 -47.15 -39.11 34.48
C ARG A 197 -46.89 -38.53 33.09
N GLU A 198 -47.86 -38.68 32.19
CA GLU A 198 -47.78 -38.21 30.81
C GLU A 198 -47.78 -36.67 30.75
N ARG A 199 -48.59 -35.98 31.57
CA ARG A 199 -48.54 -34.51 31.71
C ARG A 199 -47.17 -34.02 32.18
N ARG A 200 -46.50 -34.74 33.10
CA ARG A 200 -45.13 -34.42 33.53
C ARG A 200 -44.08 -34.69 32.46
N GLY A 201 -44.24 -35.76 31.67
CA GLY A 201 -43.40 -36.04 30.51
C GLY A 201 -43.55 -34.97 29.43
N ARG A 202 -44.79 -34.56 29.14
CA ARG A 202 -45.12 -33.50 28.18
C ARG A 202 -44.53 -32.15 28.59
N LEU A 203 -44.65 -31.74 29.86
CA LEU A 203 -44.07 -30.48 30.34
C LEU A 203 -42.54 -30.46 30.17
N LYS A 204 -41.84 -31.56 30.48
CA LYS A 204 -40.39 -31.65 30.24
C LYS A 204 -40.03 -31.57 28.75
N ALA A 205 -40.79 -32.25 27.89
CA ALA A 205 -40.59 -32.15 26.44
C ALA A 205 -40.92 -30.74 25.91
N GLU A 206 -41.91 -30.03 26.47
CA GLU A 206 -42.21 -28.63 26.15
C GLU A 206 -41.07 -27.70 26.60
N GLU A 207 -40.48 -27.92 27.78
CA GLU A 207 -39.28 -27.20 28.26
C GLU A 207 -38.02 -27.48 27.40
N GLU A 208 -37.77 -28.73 27.03
CA GLU A 208 -36.67 -29.13 26.13
C GLU A 208 -36.86 -28.54 24.72
N ILE A 209 -38.09 -28.51 24.19
CA ILE A 209 -38.39 -27.88 22.90
C ILE A 209 -38.15 -26.37 22.95
N LEU A 210 -38.52 -25.69 24.05
CA LEU A 210 -38.24 -24.26 24.22
C LEU A 210 -36.74 -23.98 24.29
N GLN A 211 -35.98 -24.76 25.05
CA GLN A 211 -34.51 -24.62 25.12
C GLN A 211 -33.85 -24.86 23.75
N LEU A 212 -34.28 -25.89 23.01
CA LEU A 212 -33.78 -26.15 21.66
C LEU A 212 -34.21 -25.08 20.65
N GLN A 213 -35.38 -24.45 20.83
CA GLN A 213 -35.78 -23.29 20.02
C GLN A 213 -34.89 -22.08 20.30
N ASP A 214 -34.64 -21.76 21.58
CA ASP A 214 -33.74 -20.68 21.98
C ASP A 214 -32.32 -20.91 21.44
N GLU A 215 -31.74 -22.10 21.64
CA GLU A 215 -30.45 -22.48 21.05
C GLU A 215 -30.43 -22.35 19.53
N LEU A 216 -31.51 -22.75 18.85
CA LEU A 216 -31.63 -22.64 17.39
C LEU A 216 -31.80 -21.18 16.92
N THR A 217 -32.38 -20.28 17.73
CA THR A 217 -32.35 -18.83 17.43
C THR A 217 -30.95 -18.24 17.59
N VAL A 218 -30.22 -18.61 18.65
CA VAL A 218 -28.82 -18.20 18.85
C VAL A 218 -27.94 -18.71 17.72
N LYS A 219 -28.08 -19.99 17.33
CA LYS A 219 -27.31 -20.57 16.22
C LYS A 219 -27.67 -19.98 14.85
N LYS A 220 -28.91 -19.52 14.65
CA LYS A 220 -29.27 -18.73 13.46
C LYS A 220 -28.62 -17.35 13.47
N ALA A 221 -28.64 -16.65 14.60
CA ALA A 221 -27.97 -15.35 14.73
C ALA A 221 -26.45 -15.47 14.53
N ASP A 222 -25.81 -16.49 15.12
CA ASP A 222 -24.41 -16.84 14.88
C ASP A 222 -24.15 -17.04 13.37
N LEU A 223 -25.00 -17.82 12.69
CA LEU A 223 -24.85 -18.14 11.27
C LEU A 223 -25.11 -16.95 10.34
N GLU A 224 -26.03 -16.05 10.69
CA GLU A 224 -26.22 -14.76 9.99
C GLU A 224 -25.01 -13.83 10.22
N SER A 225 -24.42 -13.81 11.41
CA SER A 225 -23.18 -13.08 11.68
C SER A 225 -21.98 -13.67 10.90
N ALA A 226 -21.90 -14.99 10.77
CA ALA A 226 -20.92 -15.69 9.95
C ALA A 226 -21.13 -15.40 8.46
N SER A 227 -22.38 -15.40 7.98
CA SER A 227 -22.73 -15.07 6.59
C SER A 227 -22.39 -13.62 6.23
N THR A 228 -22.72 -12.66 7.10
CA THR A 228 -22.36 -11.25 6.89
C THR A 228 -20.85 -11.03 6.92
N THR A 229 -20.12 -11.66 7.84
CA THR A 229 -18.65 -11.59 7.85
C THR A 229 -18.03 -12.24 6.61
N ILE A 230 -18.51 -13.41 6.17
CA ILE A 230 -18.08 -14.04 4.90
C ILE A 230 -18.32 -13.08 3.72
N ASN A 231 -19.51 -12.51 3.58
CA ASN A 231 -19.82 -11.57 2.49
C ASN A 231 -18.92 -10.31 2.53
N THR A 232 -18.60 -9.78 3.72
CA THR A 232 -17.62 -8.68 3.83
C THR A 232 -16.20 -9.11 3.46
N MET A 233 -15.79 -10.35 3.78
CA MET A 233 -14.51 -10.89 3.36
C MET A 233 -14.46 -11.12 1.84
N THR A 234 -15.52 -11.64 1.20
CA THR A 234 -15.60 -11.80 -0.27
C THR A 234 -15.56 -10.46 -1.00
N THR A 235 -16.25 -9.42 -0.48
CA THR A 235 -16.17 -8.07 -1.05
C THR A 235 -14.82 -7.39 -0.81
N ASN A 236 -14.11 -7.74 0.27
CA ASN A 236 -12.73 -7.30 0.48
C ASN A 236 -11.74 -8.04 -0.43
N ILE A 237 -11.91 -9.35 -0.64
CA ILE A 237 -11.10 -10.16 -1.57
C ILE A 237 -11.21 -9.61 -2.99
N THR A 238 -12.42 -9.38 -3.50
CA THR A 238 -12.63 -8.83 -4.84
C THR A 238 -12.04 -7.41 -5.02
N LYS A 239 -12.07 -6.56 -3.97
CA LYS A 239 -11.34 -5.27 -3.95
C LYS A 239 -9.81 -5.45 -3.95
N LEU A 240 -9.29 -6.41 -3.20
CA LEU A 240 -7.85 -6.72 -3.17
C LEU A 240 -7.39 -7.30 -4.52
N GLU A 241 -8.20 -8.13 -5.17
CA GLU A 241 -7.94 -8.64 -6.51
C GLU A 241 -7.93 -7.53 -7.57
N SER A 242 -8.87 -6.57 -7.50
CA SER A 242 -8.86 -5.41 -8.41
C SER A 242 -7.62 -4.53 -8.19
N SER A 243 -7.28 -4.26 -6.93
CA SER A 243 -6.05 -3.52 -6.58
C SER A 243 -4.79 -4.25 -7.02
N LEU A 244 -4.69 -5.57 -6.83
CA LEU A 244 -3.59 -6.40 -7.31
C LEU A 244 -3.46 -6.36 -8.83
N LYS A 245 -4.58 -6.31 -9.56
CA LYS A 245 -4.60 -6.22 -11.02
C LYS A 245 -4.13 -4.84 -11.51
N GLU A 246 -4.52 -3.76 -10.84
CA GLU A 246 -4.02 -2.42 -11.10
C GLU A 246 -2.52 -2.28 -10.78
N GLN A 247 -2.06 -2.84 -9.65
CA GLN A 247 -0.64 -2.86 -9.28
C GLN A 247 0.21 -3.70 -10.24
N LYS A 248 -0.30 -4.83 -10.74
CA LYS A 248 0.38 -5.59 -11.82
C LYS A 248 0.49 -4.76 -13.11
N ALA A 249 -0.58 -4.07 -13.49
CA ALA A 249 -0.58 -3.20 -14.67
C ALA A 249 0.32 -1.96 -14.51
N SER A 250 0.49 -1.43 -13.30
CA SER A 250 1.45 -0.35 -13.00
C SER A 250 2.89 -0.87 -13.02
N SER A 251 3.14 -2.03 -12.43
CA SER A 251 4.45 -2.72 -12.43
C SER A 251 4.91 -3.05 -13.85
N GLU A 252 4.03 -3.56 -14.73
CA GLU A 252 4.36 -3.76 -16.15
C GLU A 252 4.75 -2.46 -16.87
N LYS A 253 4.11 -1.33 -16.54
CA LYS A 253 4.47 -0.03 -17.10
C LYS A 253 5.85 0.42 -16.61
N MET A 254 6.10 0.31 -15.30
CA MET A 254 7.43 0.60 -14.73
C MET A 254 8.50 -0.32 -15.31
N GLN A 255 8.24 -1.61 -15.49
CA GLN A 255 9.20 -2.53 -16.13
C GLN A 255 9.48 -2.16 -17.58
N LYS A 256 8.46 -1.71 -18.34
CA LYS A 256 8.66 -1.17 -19.70
C LYS A 256 9.48 0.13 -19.71
N GLU A 257 9.39 0.96 -18.68
CA GLU A 257 10.23 2.16 -18.52
C GLU A 257 11.66 1.81 -18.07
N ILE A 258 11.83 0.88 -17.12
CA ILE A 258 13.13 0.34 -16.70
C ILE A 258 13.85 -0.28 -17.90
N ASN A 259 13.16 -1.06 -18.74
CA ASN A 259 13.75 -1.63 -19.95
C ASN A 259 14.17 -0.53 -20.96
N LYS A 260 13.36 0.53 -21.15
CA LYS A 260 13.74 1.69 -21.97
C LYS A 260 14.95 2.45 -21.40
N LEU A 261 15.03 2.60 -20.08
CA LEU A 261 16.17 3.25 -19.41
C LEU A 261 17.42 2.38 -19.45
N SER A 262 17.28 1.06 -19.35
CA SER A 262 18.37 0.08 -19.51
C SER A 262 18.97 0.13 -20.92
N VAL A 263 18.14 0.16 -21.97
CA VAL A 263 18.62 0.36 -23.36
C VAL A 263 19.32 1.71 -23.53
N LYS A 264 18.78 2.79 -22.94
CA LYS A 264 19.47 4.10 -22.94
C LYS A 264 20.80 4.08 -22.20
N LYS A 265 20.88 3.36 -21.06
CA LYS A 265 22.11 3.18 -20.30
C LYS A 265 23.15 2.43 -21.13
N LEU A 266 22.76 1.32 -21.76
CA LEU A 266 23.62 0.53 -22.63
C LEU A 266 24.20 1.38 -23.78
N ASN A 267 23.35 2.17 -24.46
CA ASN A 267 23.81 3.07 -25.52
C ASN A 267 24.80 4.13 -25.00
N LEU A 268 24.52 4.74 -23.84
CA LEU A 268 25.44 5.69 -23.21
C LEU A 268 26.75 5.03 -22.75
N GLU A 269 26.72 3.77 -22.31
CA GLU A 269 27.91 2.99 -21.99
C GLU A 269 28.74 2.74 -23.26
N THR A 270 28.11 2.37 -24.38
CA THR A 270 28.82 2.25 -25.67
C THR A 270 29.36 3.59 -26.20
N ASP A 271 28.64 4.71 -26.00
CA ASP A 271 29.12 6.03 -26.39
C ASP A 271 30.34 6.47 -25.54
N LEU A 272 30.36 6.11 -24.25
CA LEU A 272 31.46 6.38 -23.33
C LEU A 272 32.68 5.50 -23.65
N GLU A 273 32.45 4.23 -24.00
CA GLU A 273 33.50 3.30 -24.43
C GLU A 273 34.12 3.71 -25.79
N ASN A 274 33.28 4.19 -26.72
CA ASN A 274 33.72 4.84 -27.95
C ASN A 274 34.56 6.10 -27.66
N ALA A 275 34.12 6.98 -26.74
CA ALA A 275 34.86 8.17 -26.36
C ALA A 275 36.21 7.83 -25.69
N ASN A 276 36.26 6.80 -24.83
CA ASN A 276 37.51 6.30 -24.25
C ASN A 276 38.46 5.77 -25.33
N SER A 277 37.96 5.04 -26.33
CA SER A 277 38.80 4.59 -27.46
C SER A 277 39.37 5.75 -28.29
N GLN A 278 38.65 6.88 -28.38
CA GLN A 278 39.16 8.11 -29.00
C GLN A 278 40.21 8.80 -28.12
N ILE A 279 40.03 8.79 -26.80
CA ILE A 279 41.06 9.29 -25.86
C ILE A 279 42.33 8.45 -25.98
N ASP A 280 42.24 7.11 -25.97
CA ASP A 280 43.38 6.19 -26.14
C ASP A 280 44.15 6.40 -27.45
N THR A 281 43.45 6.73 -28.54
CA THR A 281 44.10 7.04 -29.83
C THR A 281 44.79 8.40 -29.80
N LEU A 282 44.17 9.42 -29.18
CA LEU A 282 44.79 10.74 -28.97
C LEU A 282 45.98 10.69 -28.01
N GLU A 283 45.96 9.86 -26.96
CA GLU A 283 47.10 9.66 -26.06
C GLU A 283 48.28 9.00 -26.78
N LYS A 284 48.01 7.99 -27.63
CA LYS A 284 49.05 7.39 -28.50
C LYS A 284 49.65 8.42 -29.46
N ASP A 285 48.83 9.25 -30.09
CA ASP A 285 49.30 10.35 -30.95
C ASP A 285 50.14 11.37 -30.17
N VAL A 286 49.73 11.76 -28.95
CA VAL A 286 50.49 12.65 -28.08
C VAL A 286 51.85 12.05 -27.72
N LEU A 287 51.90 10.78 -27.31
CA LEU A 287 53.15 10.06 -27.03
C LEU A 287 54.07 10.00 -28.27
N GLU A 288 53.51 9.80 -29.45
CA GLU A 288 54.27 9.76 -30.70
C GLU A 288 54.83 11.16 -31.08
N LYS A 289 54.04 12.22 -30.85
CA LYS A 289 54.51 13.62 -31.00
C LYS A 289 55.56 13.98 -29.96
N GLU A 290 55.41 13.54 -28.71
CA GLU A 290 56.44 13.72 -27.68
C GLU A 290 57.76 13.04 -28.05
N LYS A 291 57.71 11.83 -28.61
CA LYS A 291 58.88 11.12 -29.10
C LYS A 291 59.58 11.93 -30.21
N LYS A 292 58.82 12.43 -31.19
CA LYS A 292 59.33 13.32 -32.25
C LYS A 292 59.93 14.62 -31.68
N ILE A 293 59.35 15.19 -30.61
CA ILE A 293 59.90 16.36 -29.89
C ILE A 293 61.20 16.00 -29.14
N LYS A 294 61.30 14.81 -28.53
CA LYS A 294 62.53 14.31 -27.87
C LYS A 294 63.66 14.13 -28.89
N GLU A 295 63.37 13.54 -30.05
CA GLU A 295 64.29 13.41 -31.18
C GLU A 295 64.76 14.79 -31.71
N GLN A 296 63.84 15.75 -31.90
CA GLN A 296 64.17 17.13 -32.29
C GLN A 296 64.98 17.88 -31.21
N LYS A 297 64.76 17.61 -29.93
CA LYS A 297 65.60 18.14 -28.84
C LYS A 297 67.02 17.56 -28.90
N GLN A 298 67.17 16.26 -29.17
CA GLN A 298 68.48 15.63 -29.34
C GLN A 298 69.25 16.17 -30.55
N THR A 299 68.61 16.35 -31.71
CA THR A 299 69.26 16.98 -32.87
C THR A 299 69.64 18.43 -32.61
N LYS A 300 68.80 19.19 -31.89
CA LYS A 300 69.13 20.55 -31.41
C LYS A 300 70.34 20.57 -30.47
N TYR A 301 70.52 19.55 -29.61
CA TYR A 301 71.72 19.44 -28.76
C TYR A 301 72.97 19.13 -29.59
N LYS A 302 72.91 18.18 -30.54
CA LYS A 302 74.02 17.91 -31.46
C LYS A 302 74.44 19.16 -32.25
N LEU A 303 73.48 19.87 -32.85
CA LEU A 303 73.74 21.12 -33.57
C LEU A 303 74.34 22.22 -32.67
N LYS A 304 73.96 22.30 -31.38
CA LYS A 304 74.61 23.21 -30.42
C LYS A 304 76.06 22.82 -30.12
N GLU A 305 76.34 21.53 -30.03
CA GLU A 305 77.69 21.00 -29.80
C GLU A 305 78.59 21.26 -31.01
N ASP A 306 78.05 21.11 -32.23
CA ASP A 306 78.78 21.38 -33.47
C ASP A 306 79.00 22.89 -33.68
N ILE A 307 78.03 23.74 -33.31
CA ILE A 307 78.22 25.20 -33.22
C ILE A 307 79.32 25.57 -32.21
N LEU A 308 79.41 24.86 -31.07
CA LEU A 308 80.48 25.06 -30.10
C LEU A 308 81.85 24.65 -30.67
N LYS A 309 81.95 23.51 -31.36
CA LYS A 309 83.18 23.07 -32.05
C LYS A 309 83.63 24.10 -33.09
N LEU A 310 82.74 24.48 -34.00
CA LEU A 310 83.00 25.53 -35.01
C LEU A 310 83.40 26.87 -34.37
N ARG A 311 82.83 27.23 -33.22
CA ARG A 311 83.21 28.43 -32.48
C ARG A 311 84.61 28.31 -31.86
N THR A 312 84.97 27.16 -31.31
CA THR A 312 86.33 26.91 -30.80
C THR A 312 87.38 26.88 -31.92
N GLU A 313 87.03 26.33 -33.09
CA GLU A 313 87.88 26.37 -34.29
C GLU A 313 88.05 27.80 -34.81
N ARG A 314 86.95 28.58 -34.89
CA ARG A 314 86.99 30.02 -35.21
C ARG A 314 87.89 30.78 -34.25
N ASP A 315 87.78 30.53 -32.95
CA ASP A 315 88.56 31.24 -31.93
C ASP A 315 90.04 30.81 -31.94
N ALA A 316 90.33 29.55 -32.29
CA ALA A 316 91.70 29.08 -32.55
C ALA A 316 92.30 29.70 -33.82
N MET A 317 91.51 29.85 -34.89
CA MET A 317 91.93 30.53 -36.12
C MET A 317 92.09 32.03 -35.91
N ALA A 318 91.24 32.67 -35.12
CA ALA A 318 91.41 34.07 -34.71
C ALA A 318 92.70 34.29 -33.91
N LYS A 319 93.04 33.39 -32.98
CA LYS A 319 94.34 33.41 -32.28
C LYS A 319 95.53 33.18 -33.22
N ARG A 320 95.40 32.35 -34.26
CA ARG A 320 96.43 32.22 -35.31
C ARG A 320 96.58 33.50 -36.13
N ILE A 321 95.48 34.14 -36.52
CA ILE A 321 95.50 35.43 -37.23
C ILE A 321 96.17 36.51 -36.37
N GLN A 322 95.78 36.63 -35.10
CA GLN A 322 96.40 37.58 -34.16
C GLN A 322 97.92 37.31 -34.00
N LYS A 323 98.34 36.04 -34.00
CA LYS A 323 99.77 35.68 -33.98
C LYS A 323 100.48 36.05 -35.29
N TYR A 324 99.86 35.83 -36.44
CA TYR A 324 100.41 36.29 -37.72
C TYR A 324 100.45 37.83 -37.82
N GLU A 325 99.54 38.55 -37.17
CA GLU A 325 99.57 40.02 -37.08
C GLU A 325 100.71 40.50 -36.17
N THR A 326 100.96 39.85 -35.02
CA THR A 326 102.13 40.16 -34.19
C THR A 326 103.44 39.84 -34.92
N ASP A 327 103.53 38.67 -35.56
CA ASP A 327 104.72 38.24 -36.29
C ASP A 327 104.98 39.15 -37.50
N LYS A 328 103.92 39.61 -38.20
CA LYS A 328 104.00 40.63 -39.26
C LYS A 328 104.50 41.97 -38.72
N SER A 329 103.99 42.43 -37.57
CA SER A 329 104.44 43.70 -36.97
C SER A 329 105.91 43.66 -36.55
N ALA A 330 106.38 42.53 -36.01
CA ALA A 330 107.78 42.29 -35.68
C ALA A 330 108.65 42.27 -36.96
N LEU A 331 108.20 41.61 -38.02
CA LEU A 331 108.88 41.60 -39.33
C LEU A 331 108.92 43.00 -39.98
N GLU A 332 107.87 43.82 -39.84
CA GLU A 332 107.87 45.21 -40.32
C GLU A 332 108.85 46.11 -39.52
N GLU A 333 109.04 45.85 -38.22
CA GLU A 333 110.09 46.49 -37.43
C GLU A 333 111.49 45.97 -37.79
N GLU A 334 111.67 44.67 -37.98
CA GLU A 334 112.95 44.10 -38.45
C GLU A 334 113.33 44.64 -39.84
N VAL A 335 112.39 44.78 -40.78
CA VAL A 335 112.64 45.39 -42.09
C VAL A 335 113.06 46.87 -41.96
N LYS A 336 112.47 47.63 -41.03
CA LYS A 336 112.92 49.01 -40.73
C LYS A 336 114.33 49.03 -40.12
N GLN A 337 114.64 48.11 -39.21
CA GLN A 337 115.97 47.99 -38.59
C GLN A 337 117.03 47.46 -39.56
N LEU A 338 116.68 46.58 -40.50
CA LEU A 338 117.58 46.08 -41.54
C LEU A 338 117.80 47.12 -42.64
N SER A 339 116.81 47.97 -42.94
CA SER A 339 116.98 49.14 -43.83
C SER A 339 118.00 50.15 -43.26
N THR A 340 117.96 50.44 -41.96
CA THR A 340 118.94 51.33 -41.32
C THR A 340 120.31 50.66 -41.14
N LYS A 341 120.36 49.38 -40.76
CA LYS A 341 121.62 48.61 -40.71
C LYS A 341 122.28 48.45 -42.08
N SER A 342 121.52 48.27 -43.17
CA SER A 342 122.05 48.16 -44.54
C SER A 342 122.77 49.43 -44.98
N LYS A 343 122.20 50.62 -44.69
CA LYS A 343 122.85 51.91 -44.96
C LYS A 343 124.15 52.10 -44.16
N ASN A 344 124.19 51.64 -42.91
CA ASN A 344 125.37 51.76 -42.03
C ASN A 344 126.46 50.73 -42.40
N LEU A 345 126.08 49.50 -42.78
CA LEU A 345 127.02 48.45 -43.20
C LEU A 345 127.65 48.77 -44.57
N ALA A 346 126.98 49.52 -45.44
CA ALA A 346 127.58 50.03 -46.68
C ALA A 346 128.78 50.97 -46.40
N HIS A 347 128.72 51.79 -45.33
CA HIS A 347 129.84 52.62 -44.90
C HIS A 347 130.93 51.83 -44.15
N GLN A 348 130.56 50.88 -43.29
CA GLN A 348 131.54 50.09 -42.52
C GLN A 348 132.33 49.08 -43.38
N ARG A 349 131.73 48.56 -44.48
CA ARG A 349 132.39 47.62 -45.40
C ARG A 349 133.65 48.20 -46.07
N ILE A 350 133.72 49.52 -46.28
CA ILE A 350 134.91 50.21 -46.81
C ILE A 350 136.01 50.36 -45.74
N SER A 351 135.63 50.45 -44.47
CA SER A 351 136.56 50.60 -43.33
C SER A 351 137.24 49.28 -42.93
N LEU A 352 136.45 48.20 -42.83
CA LEU A 352 136.93 46.90 -42.33
C LEU A 352 137.87 46.16 -43.29
N GLN A 353 137.87 46.53 -44.58
CA GLN A 353 138.76 45.96 -45.59
C GLN A 353 140.25 46.33 -45.36
N LYS A 354 140.55 47.26 -44.42
CA LYS A 354 141.92 47.62 -43.98
C LYS A 354 142.37 46.96 -42.66
N GLN A 355 141.49 46.29 -41.90
CA GLN A 355 141.84 45.76 -40.56
C GLN A 355 142.07 44.23 -40.51
N ILE A 356 141.66 43.49 -41.53
CA ILE A 356 141.79 42.02 -41.58
C ILE A 356 143.27 41.55 -41.62
N ALA A 357 144.20 42.42 -42.04
CA ALA A 357 145.63 42.09 -42.15
C ALA A 357 146.39 41.96 -40.81
N VAL A 358 145.81 42.36 -39.66
CA VAL A 358 146.56 42.48 -38.39
C VAL A 358 146.18 41.41 -37.34
N LYS A 359 144.99 40.80 -37.44
CA LYS A 359 144.48 39.88 -36.39
C LYS A 359 144.79 38.39 -36.58
N GLN A 360 145.56 38.01 -37.60
CA GLN A 360 145.96 36.61 -37.82
C GLN A 360 147.09 36.11 -36.90
N GLN A 361 147.61 36.94 -35.99
CA GLN A 361 148.78 36.63 -35.13
C GLN A 361 148.45 36.29 -33.66
N GLU A 362 147.19 36.34 -33.23
CA GLU A 362 146.81 36.13 -31.82
C GLU A 362 146.31 34.70 -31.47
N MET A 363 146.20 33.80 -32.46
CA MET A 363 145.47 32.53 -32.29
C MET A 363 146.30 31.36 -31.69
N GLU A 364 147.55 31.58 -31.26
CA GLU A 364 148.42 30.51 -30.73
C GLU A 364 148.45 30.37 -29.19
N ILE A 365 147.90 31.33 -28.42
CA ILE A 365 148.15 31.40 -26.96
C ILE A 365 147.18 30.55 -26.11
N LEU A 366 145.99 30.22 -26.61
CA LEU A 366 144.89 29.63 -25.81
C LEU A 366 144.90 28.09 -25.70
N LEU A 367 146.03 27.42 -25.94
CA LEU A 367 146.18 25.96 -25.81
C LEU A 367 146.88 25.50 -24.50
N ARG A 368 146.84 26.32 -23.43
CA ARG A 368 147.66 26.08 -22.21
C ARG A 368 146.96 25.99 -20.86
N GLU A 369 145.62 25.85 -20.79
CA GLU A 369 144.88 25.85 -19.51
C GLU A 369 144.24 24.50 -19.11
N ARG A 370 144.73 23.36 -19.61
CA ARG A 370 144.12 22.04 -19.34
C ARG A 370 144.76 21.18 -18.22
N ASN A 371 145.86 21.61 -17.58
CA ASN A 371 146.73 20.69 -16.81
C ASN A 371 147.12 21.12 -15.37
N ILE A 372 146.50 22.16 -14.78
CA ILE A 372 146.84 22.60 -13.41
C ILE A 372 145.58 22.82 -12.58
N LEU A 373 145.07 21.74 -11.94
CA LEU A 373 144.30 21.79 -10.69
C LEU A 373 144.16 20.39 -10.02
N ALA A 374 145.09 19.48 -10.30
CA ALA A 374 145.14 18.13 -9.73
C ALA A 374 145.97 18.04 -8.43
N ARG A 375 145.91 19.08 -7.57
CA ARG A 375 146.62 19.15 -6.28
C ARG A 375 145.91 20.08 -5.30
N THR A 376 145.19 19.54 -4.30
CA THR A 376 145.03 20.09 -2.93
C THR A 376 144.16 19.15 -2.07
N LYS A 377 144.62 17.91 -1.88
CA LYS A 377 144.22 17.08 -0.73
C LYS A 377 145.50 16.40 -0.24
N GLU A 378 145.67 16.37 1.08
CA GLU A 378 146.82 15.79 1.81
C GLU A 378 148.11 16.64 1.84
N ASN A 379 148.40 17.22 3.02
CA ASN A 379 149.75 17.26 3.59
C ASN A 379 149.75 17.77 5.05
N LEU A 380 150.71 17.24 5.84
CA LEU A 380 151.13 17.62 7.21
C LEU A 380 150.32 17.09 8.42
N GLY A 381 150.65 15.85 8.81
CA GLY A 381 150.53 15.33 10.19
C GLY A 381 151.85 14.87 10.83
N ASP A 382 152.93 14.73 10.03
CA ASP A 382 154.22 14.16 10.47
C ASP A 382 155.23 15.21 10.94
N GLN A 383 155.12 15.67 12.19
CA GLN A 383 156.17 16.51 12.80
C GLN A 383 156.64 16.11 14.20
N ILE A 384 156.03 15.11 14.85
CA ILE A 384 156.48 14.52 16.11
C ILE A 384 156.17 13.01 16.05
N LYS A 385 157.11 12.12 15.69
CA LYS A 385 158.19 11.62 16.58
C LYS A 385 159.44 11.18 15.78
N ARG A 386 160.24 12.14 15.30
CA ARG A 386 161.64 11.88 14.89
C ARG A 386 162.55 11.87 16.13
N LEU A 387 162.52 10.78 16.90
CA LEU A 387 163.44 10.38 17.98
C LEU A 387 162.85 9.07 18.58
N ASN A 388 163.49 7.91 18.60
CA ASN A 388 164.80 7.55 18.07
C ASN A 388 164.94 6.01 17.99
N HIS A 389 166.04 5.55 17.38
CA HIS A 389 166.66 4.22 17.57
C HIS A 389 166.34 3.10 16.57
N GLU A 390 166.80 3.29 15.33
CA GLU A 390 167.39 2.17 14.58
C GLU A 390 168.88 2.04 14.94
N MET A 391 169.31 0.78 15.00
CA MET A 391 170.67 0.21 15.02
C MET A 391 171.77 1.15 14.48
N LEU A 392 172.95 1.29 15.10
CA LEU A 392 173.83 0.24 15.65
C LEU A 392 174.12 -0.93 14.69
N VAL A 393 174.69 -0.64 13.52
CA VAL A 393 175.87 -1.38 13.03
C VAL A 393 176.85 -0.42 12.37
N CYS A 394 177.87 0.00 13.12
CA CYS A 394 179.27 0.13 12.68
C CYS A 394 180.12 0.77 13.79
N GLU A 395 180.39 -0.01 14.85
CA GLU A 395 181.65 0.18 15.56
C GLU A 395 182.80 -0.17 14.61
N TYR A 396 183.70 0.76 14.28
CA TYR A 396 185.07 0.38 13.94
C TYR A 396 186.13 1.45 14.22
N SER A 397 186.07 2.10 15.39
CA SER A 397 187.28 2.69 15.97
C SER A 397 187.44 2.43 17.47
N ARG A 398 188.40 1.54 17.74
CA ARG A 398 189.36 1.61 18.86
C ARG A 398 189.07 0.83 20.15
N ARG A 399 189.41 -0.47 20.12
CA ARG A 399 190.08 -1.16 21.25
C ARG A 399 191.54 -0.71 21.36
N LYS A 400 192.02 -0.38 22.57
CA LYS A 400 193.34 -0.75 23.14
C LYS A 400 193.51 -0.13 24.54
N ILE A 401 194.26 -0.82 25.41
CA ILE A 401 194.48 -0.55 26.86
C ILE A 401 193.13 -0.69 27.64
N GLU A 402 192.99 -1.36 28.80
CA GLU A 402 193.90 -1.74 29.91
C GLU A 402 193.55 -3.14 30.48
N HIS A 403 194.55 -3.99 30.80
CA HIS A 403 194.33 -5.30 31.47
C HIS A 403 195.55 -5.82 32.26
N GLU A 404 196.28 -4.96 32.98
CA GLU A 404 197.48 -5.39 33.74
C GLU A 404 197.64 -4.59 35.06
N LEU A 405 197.02 -5.02 36.17
CA LEU A 405 197.60 -4.89 37.53
C LEU A 405 196.84 -5.67 38.63
N ASP A 406 196.92 -6.99 38.59
CA ASP A 406 196.62 -7.84 39.76
C ASP A 406 197.93 -8.43 40.31
N SER A 407 197.90 -9.00 41.53
CA SER A 407 198.88 -9.97 42.08
C SER A 407 199.99 -9.58 43.09
N SER A 408 199.77 -8.77 44.13
CA SER A 408 200.67 -8.81 45.30
C SER A 408 200.08 -8.52 46.69
N ILE A 409 200.07 -9.58 47.52
CA ILE A 409 200.33 -9.60 48.99
C ILE A 409 199.32 -8.82 49.86
N ARG A 410 198.40 -9.40 50.66
CA ARG A 410 198.14 -10.74 51.23
C ARG A 410 198.62 -11.05 52.68
N ASP A 411 199.91 -11.12 52.98
CA ASP A 411 200.36 -12.03 54.07
C ASP A 411 200.83 -11.38 55.41
N ILE A 412 199.96 -10.63 56.13
CA ILE A 412 200.15 -10.34 57.59
C ILE A 412 198.89 -10.67 58.42
N GLN A 413 198.53 -11.94 58.30
CA GLN A 413 198.12 -12.84 59.39
C GLN A 413 199.10 -12.78 60.62
N ASP A 414 198.85 -13.29 61.84
CA ASP A 414 197.70 -14.07 62.36
C ASP A 414 197.53 -14.07 63.92
N VAL A 415 198.32 -13.32 64.71
CA VAL A 415 198.64 -13.75 66.10
C VAL A 415 197.76 -13.19 67.26
N GLN A 416 196.82 -12.25 67.04
CA GLN A 416 195.93 -11.75 68.11
C GLN A 416 194.72 -12.68 68.42
N LEU A 417 194.95 -14.00 68.42
CA LEU A 417 193.93 -14.99 68.07
C LEU A 417 193.06 -15.55 69.21
N HIS A 418 193.45 -15.42 70.50
CA HIS A 418 192.83 -16.25 71.56
C HIS A 418 191.96 -15.57 72.64
N LEU A 419 192.03 -14.25 72.89
CA LEU A 419 191.20 -13.64 73.94
C LEU A 419 189.76 -13.32 73.48
N THR A 420 189.56 -13.02 72.19
CA THR A 420 188.24 -12.62 71.63
C THR A 420 187.25 -13.78 71.44
N VAL A 421 187.64 -15.01 71.78
CA VAL A 421 186.85 -16.22 71.52
C VAL A 421 185.73 -16.41 72.53
N VAL A 422 185.98 -16.13 73.82
CA VAL A 422 185.01 -16.41 74.90
C VAL A 422 183.91 -15.34 74.98
N GLU A 423 184.23 -14.07 74.74
CA GLU A 423 183.23 -12.98 74.79
C GLU A 423 182.23 -13.04 73.63
N LYS A 424 182.65 -13.54 72.45
CA LYS A 424 181.78 -13.68 71.27
C LYS A 424 180.69 -14.75 71.38
N GLU A 425 180.83 -15.74 72.27
CA GLU A 425 179.84 -16.81 72.42
C GLU A 425 178.61 -16.34 73.20
N ARG A 426 178.79 -15.49 74.22
CA ARG A 426 177.68 -14.88 74.98
C ARG A 426 176.76 -14.06 74.07
N ASP A 427 177.35 -13.24 73.20
CA ASP A 427 176.59 -12.28 72.38
C ASP A 427 175.82 -12.95 71.23
N LYS A 428 176.28 -14.12 70.75
CA LYS A 428 175.54 -14.95 69.78
C LYS A 428 174.19 -15.42 70.33
N HIS A 429 174.15 -15.94 71.57
CA HIS A 429 172.92 -16.51 72.12
C HIS A 429 171.82 -15.44 72.34
N ASN A 430 172.22 -14.20 72.67
CA ASN A 430 171.28 -13.10 72.87
C ASN A 430 170.66 -12.62 71.54
N GLN A 431 171.41 -12.63 70.44
CA GLN A 431 170.89 -12.31 69.11
C GLN A 431 169.88 -13.33 68.59
N VAL A 432 170.09 -14.63 68.86
CA VAL A 432 169.14 -15.70 68.46
C VAL A 432 167.79 -15.53 69.16
N ALA A 433 167.78 -15.20 70.45
CA ALA A 433 166.55 -14.94 71.21
C ALA A 433 165.75 -13.74 70.65
N GLN A 434 166.42 -12.64 70.28
CA GLN A 434 165.78 -11.48 69.65
C GLN A 434 165.36 -11.70 68.17
N GLY A 435 165.90 -12.72 67.50
CA GLY A 435 165.44 -13.14 66.18
C GLY A 435 164.09 -13.84 66.27
N LEU A 436 164.02 -14.90 67.06
CA LEU A 436 162.81 -15.72 67.25
C LEU A 436 161.61 -14.90 67.78
N ALA A 437 161.85 -13.91 68.64
CA ALA A 437 160.79 -13.02 69.13
C ALA A 437 160.11 -12.20 68.01
N ARG A 438 160.87 -11.74 67.01
CA ARG A 438 160.33 -10.97 65.87
C ARG A 438 159.52 -11.83 64.91
N GLU A 439 160.00 -13.03 64.59
CA GLU A 439 159.28 -13.96 63.72
C GLU A 439 157.88 -14.29 64.26
N VAL A 440 157.76 -14.52 65.59
CA VAL A 440 156.45 -14.75 66.24
C VAL A 440 155.51 -13.55 66.10
N GLU A 441 156.03 -12.32 66.21
CA GLU A 441 155.24 -11.10 66.08
C GLU A 441 154.79 -10.83 64.64
N GLU A 442 155.63 -11.16 63.65
CA GLU A 442 155.28 -11.14 62.22
C GLU A 442 154.16 -12.14 61.89
N TYR A 443 154.28 -13.41 62.33
CA TYR A 443 153.22 -14.41 62.12
C TYR A 443 151.88 -14.03 62.78
N ILE A 444 151.90 -13.40 63.96
CA ILE A 444 150.69 -12.88 64.61
C ILE A 444 150.03 -11.77 63.77
N ASN A 445 150.83 -10.91 63.14
CA ASN A 445 150.31 -9.82 62.31
C ASN A 445 149.79 -10.33 60.96
N GLU A 446 150.44 -11.32 60.34
CA GLU A 446 149.92 -11.99 59.14
C GLU A 446 148.60 -12.73 59.41
N ALA A 447 148.49 -13.43 60.55
CA ALA A 447 147.25 -14.09 60.96
C ALA A 447 146.08 -13.09 61.13
N LYS A 448 146.34 -11.89 61.69
CA LYS A 448 145.34 -10.80 61.77
C LYS A 448 144.91 -10.31 60.39
N LEU A 449 145.85 -10.13 59.46
CA LEU A 449 145.55 -9.73 58.07
C LEU A 449 144.67 -10.78 57.37
N LYS A 450 145.00 -12.07 57.50
CA LYS A 450 144.19 -13.17 56.94
C LYS A 450 142.78 -13.21 57.56
N GLN A 451 142.65 -12.93 58.85
CA GLN A 451 141.34 -12.84 59.51
C GLN A 451 140.49 -11.66 58.98
N ILE A 452 141.11 -10.54 58.60
CA ILE A 452 140.45 -9.39 57.95
C ILE A 452 140.04 -9.73 56.50
N GLU A 453 140.88 -10.44 55.74
CA GLU A 453 140.48 -10.94 54.41
C GLU A 453 139.26 -11.86 54.50
N ILE A 454 139.26 -12.81 55.44
CA ILE A 454 138.15 -13.75 55.68
C ILE A 454 136.86 -13.01 56.04
N SER A 455 136.91 -11.98 56.89
CA SER A 455 135.72 -11.21 57.26
C SER A 455 135.16 -10.40 56.07
N ASN A 456 136.04 -9.82 55.24
CA ASN A 456 135.65 -9.15 54.01
C ASN A 456 135.02 -10.10 52.98
N TYR A 457 135.56 -11.31 52.80
CA TYR A 457 134.95 -12.32 51.92
C TYR A 457 133.59 -12.81 52.45
N LYS A 458 133.44 -13.04 53.76
CA LYS A 458 132.14 -13.37 54.37
C LYS A 458 131.11 -12.25 54.17
N LYS A 459 131.52 -10.98 54.27
CA LYS A 459 130.65 -9.84 54.00
C LYS A 459 130.19 -9.80 52.53
N ARG A 460 131.12 -9.96 51.57
CA ARG A 460 130.81 -10.03 50.13
C ARG A 460 129.88 -11.20 49.80
N LEU A 461 130.06 -12.36 50.43
CA LEU A 461 129.18 -13.51 50.27
C LEU A 461 127.76 -13.21 50.77
N ALA A 462 127.63 -12.62 51.96
CA ALA A 462 126.33 -12.22 52.50
C ALA A 462 125.62 -11.16 51.63
N GLU A 463 126.36 -10.19 51.08
CA GLU A 463 125.84 -9.21 50.13
C GLU A 463 125.38 -9.85 48.81
N ALA A 464 126.11 -10.86 48.31
CA ALA A 464 125.73 -11.61 47.11
C ALA A 464 124.49 -12.50 47.36
N GLU A 465 124.43 -13.19 48.49
CA GLU A 465 123.25 -13.97 48.90
C GLU A 465 122.02 -13.07 49.07
N ALA A 466 122.16 -11.90 49.68
CA ALA A 466 121.06 -10.95 49.84
C ALA A 466 120.51 -10.50 48.47
N LYS A 467 121.39 -10.17 47.52
CA LYS A 467 121.01 -9.83 46.14
C LYS A 467 120.34 -11.00 45.41
N TYR A 468 120.85 -12.23 45.60
CA TYR A 468 120.23 -13.42 45.02
C TYR A 468 118.81 -13.64 45.55
N ARG A 469 118.61 -13.57 46.89
CA ARG A 469 117.28 -13.69 47.51
C ARG A 469 116.33 -12.58 47.02
N GLN A 470 116.80 -11.34 46.87
CA GLN A 470 116.01 -10.25 46.29
C GLN A 470 115.54 -10.56 44.85
N GLN A 471 116.42 -11.11 44.00
CA GLN A 471 116.07 -11.49 42.63
C GLN A 471 115.08 -12.67 42.57
N VAL A 472 115.23 -13.66 43.44
CA VAL A 472 114.27 -14.77 43.57
C VAL A 472 112.88 -14.23 43.96
N ASN A 473 112.82 -13.37 44.98
CA ASN A 473 111.55 -12.76 45.41
C ASN A 473 110.89 -11.93 44.29
N LEU A 474 111.66 -11.14 43.54
CA LEU A 474 111.14 -10.37 42.40
C LEU A 474 110.60 -11.28 41.28
N TYR A 475 111.28 -12.38 40.97
CA TYR A 475 110.80 -13.37 40.01
C TYR A 475 109.53 -14.07 40.48
N GLU A 476 109.43 -14.42 41.76
CA GLU A 476 108.22 -14.99 42.36
C GLU A 476 107.04 -14.01 42.34
N MET A 477 107.27 -12.72 42.62
CA MET A 477 106.27 -11.66 42.46
C MET A 477 105.77 -11.56 41.02
N VAL A 478 106.66 -11.42 40.02
CA VAL A 478 106.27 -11.32 38.60
C VAL A 478 105.54 -12.59 38.14
N ARG A 479 105.93 -13.77 38.65
CA ARG A 479 105.23 -15.04 38.38
C ARG A 479 103.83 -15.05 39.00
N ALA A 480 103.66 -14.51 40.21
CA ALA A 480 102.37 -14.38 40.88
C ALA A 480 101.47 -13.37 40.15
N GLU A 481 101.99 -12.21 39.75
CA GLU A 481 101.30 -11.21 38.94
C GLU A 481 100.85 -11.77 37.59
N ARG A 482 101.73 -12.47 36.86
CA ARG A 482 101.37 -13.15 35.61
C ARG A 482 100.27 -14.21 35.84
N SER A 483 100.32 -14.93 36.94
CA SER A 483 99.29 -15.91 37.32
C SER A 483 97.95 -15.24 37.62
N ALA A 484 97.96 -14.12 38.34
CA ALA A 484 96.77 -13.32 38.64
C ALA A 484 96.16 -12.71 37.37
N CYS A 485 96.95 -12.04 36.53
CA CYS A 485 96.48 -11.51 35.25
C CYS A 485 95.97 -12.61 34.30
N GLY A 486 96.58 -13.81 34.34
CA GLY A 486 96.09 -14.97 33.60
C GLY A 486 94.70 -15.40 34.06
N LYS A 487 94.44 -15.45 35.37
CA LYS A 487 93.12 -15.74 35.94
C LYS A 487 92.08 -14.68 35.57
N SER A 488 92.40 -13.39 35.75
CA SER A 488 91.50 -12.31 35.39
C SER A 488 91.21 -12.24 33.89
N LEU A 489 92.14 -12.69 33.04
CA LEU A 489 91.88 -12.85 31.61
C LEU A 489 90.91 -14.01 31.32
N THR A 490 91.05 -15.16 32.00
CA THR A 490 90.10 -16.27 31.85
C THR A 490 88.72 -15.92 32.40
N GLU A 491 88.65 -15.27 33.56
CA GLU A 491 87.40 -14.77 34.16
C GLU A 491 86.69 -13.80 33.20
N ALA A 492 87.41 -12.82 32.63
CA ALA A 492 86.85 -11.90 31.64
C ALA A 492 86.42 -12.60 30.33
N GLN A 493 87.11 -13.67 29.92
CA GLN A 493 86.70 -14.47 28.75
C GLN A 493 85.43 -15.28 29.02
N GLU A 494 85.28 -15.83 30.22
CA GLU A 494 84.08 -16.53 30.69
C GLU A 494 82.89 -15.55 30.79
N GLU A 495 83.08 -14.36 31.36
CA GLU A 495 82.08 -13.29 31.38
C GLU A 495 81.63 -12.86 29.97
N ILE A 496 82.57 -12.65 29.04
CA ILE A 496 82.25 -12.34 27.64
C ILE A 496 81.44 -13.48 27.00
N GLN A 497 81.75 -14.73 27.31
CA GLN A 497 81.03 -15.87 26.78
C GLN A 497 79.63 -16.03 27.40
N GLU A 498 79.47 -15.75 28.69
CA GLU A 498 78.16 -15.63 29.32
C GLU A 498 77.33 -14.51 28.70
N LEU A 499 77.89 -13.32 28.51
CA LEU A 499 77.21 -12.18 27.90
C LEU A 499 76.79 -12.50 26.46
N ARG A 500 77.62 -13.19 25.68
CA ARG A 500 77.25 -13.70 24.35
C ARG A 500 76.10 -14.70 24.41
N ASN A 501 76.08 -15.60 25.39
CA ASN A 501 75.00 -16.56 25.57
C ASN A 501 73.70 -15.86 25.99
N LYS A 502 73.76 -14.91 26.93
CA LYS A 502 72.63 -14.05 27.34
C LYS A 502 72.08 -13.25 26.15
N LEU A 503 72.95 -12.68 25.30
CA LEU A 503 72.57 -11.95 24.09
C LEU A 503 71.88 -12.87 23.06
N LYS A 504 72.34 -14.11 22.87
CA LYS A 504 71.64 -15.11 22.02
C LYS A 504 70.23 -15.41 22.54
N VAL A 505 70.06 -15.59 23.85
CA VAL A 505 68.74 -15.84 24.47
C VAL A 505 67.83 -14.62 24.30
N LEU A 506 68.34 -13.40 24.55
CA LEU A 506 67.60 -12.16 24.35
C LEU A 506 67.20 -11.96 22.87
N ASN A 507 68.08 -12.27 21.91
CA ASN A 507 67.73 -12.22 20.49
C ASN A 507 66.62 -13.23 20.15
N HIS A 508 66.65 -14.45 20.69
CA HIS A 508 65.57 -15.41 20.48
C HIS A 508 64.24 -14.92 21.06
N GLN A 509 64.26 -14.32 22.26
CA GLN A 509 63.08 -13.68 22.86
C GLN A 509 62.58 -12.48 22.03
N ILE A 510 63.49 -11.69 21.44
CA ILE A 510 63.12 -10.58 20.54
C ILE A 510 62.44 -11.10 19.27
N GLU A 511 62.94 -12.17 18.65
CA GLU A 511 62.27 -12.76 17.48
C GLU A 511 60.91 -13.40 17.84
N GLN A 512 60.81 -14.13 18.97
CA GLN A 512 59.52 -14.61 19.48
C GLN A 512 58.52 -13.47 19.70
N LEU A 513 58.93 -12.37 20.33
CA LEU A 513 58.08 -11.21 20.54
C LEU A 513 57.68 -10.51 19.23
N LYS A 514 58.55 -10.49 18.22
CA LYS A 514 58.21 -9.99 16.87
C LYS A 514 57.18 -10.89 16.18
N GLU A 515 57.33 -12.20 16.26
CA GLU A 515 56.37 -13.18 15.72
C GLU A 515 55.00 -13.04 16.42
N ASP A 516 54.99 -12.89 17.75
CA ASP A 516 53.77 -12.62 18.54
C ASP A 516 53.11 -11.29 18.15
N ILE A 517 53.90 -10.23 17.92
CA ILE A 517 53.40 -8.93 17.45
C ILE A 517 52.79 -9.08 16.06
N ALA A 518 53.50 -9.67 15.10
CA ALA A 518 53.00 -9.87 13.73
C ALA A 518 51.75 -10.76 13.69
N PHE A 519 51.68 -11.79 14.53
CA PHE A 519 50.49 -12.62 14.68
C PHE A 519 49.31 -11.78 15.20
N LYS A 520 49.50 -11.01 16.28
CA LYS A 520 48.47 -10.13 16.85
C LYS A 520 48.03 -9.03 15.90
N GLU A 521 48.93 -8.45 15.11
CA GLU A 521 48.60 -7.50 14.04
C GLU A 521 47.72 -8.16 12.98
N SER A 522 48.04 -9.39 12.55
CA SER A 522 47.20 -10.14 11.60
C SER A 522 45.80 -10.43 12.15
N GLN A 523 45.67 -10.72 13.45
CA GLN A 523 44.38 -10.93 14.10
C GLN A 523 43.60 -9.62 14.25
N MET A 524 44.27 -8.53 14.63
CA MET A 524 43.67 -7.20 14.71
C MET A 524 43.10 -6.75 13.36
N ILE A 525 43.80 -7.02 12.26
CA ILE A 525 43.31 -6.74 10.89
C ILE A 525 42.06 -7.57 10.56
N LYS A 526 42.03 -8.86 10.92
CA LYS A 526 40.85 -9.73 10.74
C LYS A 526 39.65 -9.23 11.54
N GLU A 527 39.85 -8.92 12.83
CA GLU A 527 38.82 -8.36 13.70
C GLU A 527 38.30 -7.01 13.17
N GLN A 528 39.18 -6.16 12.66
CA GLN A 528 38.78 -4.88 12.07
C GLN A 528 38.00 -5.06 10.76
N PHE A 529 38.31 -6.07 9.96
CA PHE A 529 37.52 -6.43 8.78
C PHE A 529 36.13 -6.97 9.17
N LEU A 530 36.06 -7.86 10.16
CA LEU A 530 34.79 -8.38 10.70
C LEU A 530 33.93 -7.25 11.28
N ARG A 531 34.53 -6.36 12.07
CA ARG A 531 33.86 -5.15 12.59
C ARG A 531 33.32 -4.27 11.46
N ASN A 532 34.10 -3.99 10.42
CA ASN A 532 33.65 -3.20 9.28
C ASN A 532 32.49 -3.87 8.52
N LYS A 533 32.46 -5.21 8.46
CA LYS A 533 31.33 -5.97 7.89
C LYS A 533 30.07 -5.80 8.75
N VAL A 534 30.19 -5.99 10.06
CA VAL A 534 29.07 -5.82 11.02
C VAL A 534 28.58 -4.36 11.07
N GLU A 535 29.45 -3.36 10.96
CA GLU A 535 29.05 -1.95 10.88
C GLU A 535 28.25 -1.65 9.60
N LYS A 536 28.60 -2.26 8.45
CA LYS A 536 27.81 -2.17 7.21
C LYS A 536 26.46 -2.86 7.32
N GLU A 537 26.42 -4.07 7.87
CA GLU A 537 25.16 -4.81 8.11
C GLU A 537 24.24 -4.05 9.06
N LYS A 538 24.79 -3.48 10.13
CA LYS A 538 24.07 -2.61 11.08
C LYS A 538 23.49 -1.38 10.42
N GLU A 539 24.22 -0.71 9.52
CA GLU A 539 23.70 0.48 8.83
C GLU A 539 22.65 0.10 7.76
N GLY A 540 22.81 -1.04 7.08
CA GLY A 540 21.75 -1.61 6.22
C GLY A 540 20.46 -1.85 7.00
N LEU A 541 20.53 -2.61 8.10
CA LEU A 541 19.38 -2.84 9.01
C LEU A 541 18.78 -1.54 9.55
N ARG A 542 19.59 -0.48 9.72
CA ARG A 542 19.11 0.84 10.15
C ARG A 542 18.29 1.53 9.06
N VAL A 543 18.74 1.46 7.80
CA VAL A 543 18.00 1.98 6.64
C VAL A 543 16.68 1.22 6.47
N ASP A 544 16.71 -0.12 6.53
CA ASP A 544 15.52 -0.95 6.41
C ASP A 544 14.50 -0.65 7.53
N LEU A 545 14.97 -0.51 8.77
CA LEU A 545 14.14 -0.15 9.92
C LEU A 545 13.53 1.26 9.79
N LEU A 546 14.24 2.21 9.17
CA LEU A 546 13.69 3.53 8.85
C LEU A 546 12.65 3.47 7.72
N SER A 547 12.86 2.64 6.69
CA SER A 547 11.86 2.40 5.64
C SER A 547 10.59 1.81 6.24
N CYS A 548 10.69 0.68 6.95
CA CYS A 548 9.56 0.02 7.59
C CYS A 548 8.80 0.95 8.55
N ARG A 549 9.49 1.85 9.28
CA ARG A 549 8.84 2.87 10.13
C ARG A 549 8.04 3.89 9.31
N LYS A 550 8.54 4.29 8.15
CA LYS A 550 7.82 5.17 7.23
C LYS A 550 6.60 4.45 6.65
N ASP A 551 6.76 3.22 6.19
CA ASP A 551 5.66 2.42 5.61
C ASP A 551 4.54 2.20 6.64
N VAL A 552 4.90 1.90 7.90
CA VAL A 552 3.94 1.82 9.02
C VAL A 552 3.26 3.17 9.32
N SER A 553 3.95 4.30 9.16
CA SER A 553 3.37 5.64 9.32
C SER A 553 2.38 5.97 8.20
N ASP A 554 2.73 5.65 6.96
CA ASP A 554 1.89 5.88 5.78
C ASP A 554 0.63 4.99 5.85
N LEU A 555 0.78 3.69 6.17
CA LEU A 555 -0.35 2.78 6.40
C LEU A 555 -1.27 3.23 7.54
N ARG A 556 -0.73 3.80 8.63
CA ARG A 556 -1.54 4.36 9.73
C ARG A 556 -2.39 5.54 9.28
N ARG A 557 -1.84 6.42 8.44
CA ARG A 557 -2.55 7.56 7.87
C ARG A 557 -3.66 7.11 6.92
N ASP A 558 -3.39 6.10 6.11
CA ASP A 558 -4.37 5.55 5.16
C ASP A 558 -5.51 4.82 5.89
N ILE A 559 -5.21 4.09 6.98
CA ILE A 559 -6.23 3.51 7.90
C ILE A 559 -7.12 4.60 8.50
N GLU A 560 -6.56 5.74 8.91
CA GLU A 560 -7.36 6.84 9.47
C GLU A 560 -8.24 7.52 8.40
N SER A 561 -7.75 7.66 7.17
CA SER A 561 -8.55 8.11 6.03
C SER A 561 -9.74 7.18 5.77
N LEU A 562 -9.50 5.87 5.73
CA LEU A 562 -10.55 4.86 5.53
C LEU A 562 -11.58 4.86 6.66
N LYS A 563 -11.18 5.08 7.92
CA LYS A 563 -12.12 5.25 9.06
C LYS A 563 -12.98 6.50 8.94
N GLN A 564 -12.47 7.58 8.37
CA GLN A 564 -13.26 8.79 8.13
C GLN A 564 -14.28 8.58 7.01
N GLU A 565 -13.88 7.89 5.94
CA GLU A 565 -14.78 7.47 4.86
C GLU A 565 -15.86 6.49 5.36
N GLU A 566 -15.49 5.50 6.18
CA GLU A 566 -16.42 4.57 6.83
C GLU A 566 -17.47 5.31 7.67
N LYS A 567 -17.06 6.30 8.49
CA LYS A 567 -17.98 7.15 9.26
C LYS A 567 -18.91 7.95 8.35
N SER A 568 -18.42 8.48 7.22
CA SER A 568 -19.23 9.20 6.24
C SER A 568 -20.29 8.27 5.60
N LEU A 569 -19.88 7.08 5.14
CA LEU A 569 -20.77 6.08 4.56
C LEU A 569 -21.83 5.60 5.58
N ARG A 570 -21.45 5.38 6.84
CA ARG A 570 -22.42 5.07 7.92
C ARG A 570 -23.45 6.18 8.13
N GLN A 571 -23.08 7.46 8.03
CA GLN A 571 -24.05 8.56 8.08
C GLN A 571 -24.97 8.60 6.85
N VAL A 572 -24.48 8.25 5.66
CA VAL A 572 -25.31 8.14 4.46
C VAL A 572 -26.31 7.00 4.58
N ILE A 573 -25.89 5.83 5.07
CA ILE A 573 -26.77 4.69 5.34
C ILE A 573 -27.85 5.06 6.35
N LEU A 574 -27.49 5.68 7.48
CA LEU A 574 -28.47 6.11 8.49
C LEU A 574 -29.53 7.08 7.91
N ARG A 575 -29.12 8.02 7.04
CA ARG A 575 -30.08 8.91 6.36
C ARG A 575 -31.00 8.13 5.44
N ALA A 576 -30.45 7.23 4.62
CA ALA A 576 -31.24 6.38 3.72
C ALA A 576 -32.24 5.50 4.50
N GLU A 577 -31.85 4.94 5.65
CA GLU A 577 -32.74 4.19 6.55
C GLU A 577 -33.88 5.07 7.08
N THR A 578 -33.59 6.31 7.49
CA THR A 578 -34.65 7.24 7.93
C THR A 578 -35.60 7.65 6.81
N ASP A 579 -35.11 7.79 5.57
CA ASP A 579 -35.96 8.11 4.42
C ASP A 579 -36.78 6.89 3.94
N ILE A 580 -36.22 5.68 4.00
CA ILE A 580 -36.97 4.43 3.81
C ILE A 580 -38.09 4.30 4.86
N ALA A 581 -37.83 4.61 6.13
CA ALA A 581 -38.84 4.59 7.18
C ALA A 581 -39.96 5.62 6.95
N ARG A 582 -39.62 6.82 6.47
CA ARG A 582 -40.60 7.83 6.04
C ARG A 582 -41.46 7.33 4.89
N HIS A 583 -40.83 6.85 3.81
CA HIS A 583 -41.55 6.36 2.63
C HIS A 583 -42.44 5.16 2.91
N LYS A 584 -42.07 4.25 3.82
CA LYS A 584 -42.97 3.19 4.31
C LYS A 584 -44.23 3.79 4.95
N LYS A 585 -44.07 4.74 5.87
CA LYS A 585 -45.20 5.43 6.50
C LYS A 585 -46.07 6.18 5.48
N ASP A 586 -45.47 6.80 4.46
CA ASP A 586 -46.21 7.47 3.39
C ASP A 586 -47.02 6.47 2.54
N ILE A 587 -46.46 5.28 2.25
CA ILE A 587 -47.16 4.18 1.58
C ILE A 587 -48.33 3.68 2.45
N ASP A 588 -48.11 3.47 3.75
CA ASP A 588 -49.16 3.05 4.69
C ASP A 588 -50.30 4.09 4.75
N ASN A 589 -49.98 5.39 4.77
CA ASN A 589 -50.96 6.47 4.71
C ASN A 589 -51.77 6.42 3.40
N VAL A 590 -51.12 6.27 2.25
CA VAL A 590 -51.79 6.18 0.94
C VAL A 590 -52.64 4.91 0.82
N MET A 591 -52.22 3.79 1.43
CA MET A 591 -53.03 2.57 1.53
C MET A 591 -54.28 2.80 2.40
N ASN A 592 -54.13 3.46 3.55
CA ASN A 592 -55.27 3.81 4.41
C ASN A 592 -56.25 4.75 3.68
N GLU A 593 -55.76 5.76 2.97
CA GLU A 593 -56.59 6.64 2.14
C GLU A 593 -57.33 5.88 1.03
N ARG A 594 -56.62 4.98 0.32
CA ARG A 594 -57.21 4.09 -0.70
C ARG A 594 -58.32 3.24 -0.11
N ASP A 595 -58.14 2.67 1.08
CA ASP A 595 -59.10 1.74 1.69
C ASP A 595 -60.32 2.47 2.27
N ILE A 596 -60.14 3.68 2.79
CA ILE A 596 -61.23 4.60 3.13
C ILE A 596 -62.05 4.97 1.88
N LEU A 597 -61.38 5.38 0.79
CA LEU A 597 -62.04 5.74 -0.46
C LEU A 597 -62.75 4.53 -1.11
N GLY A 598 -62.13 3.34 -1.08
CA GLY A 598 -62.73 2.09 -1.53
C GLY A 598 -64.00 1.76 -0.75
N THR A 599 -63.96 1.88 0.58
CA THR A 599 -65.13 1.69 1.46
C THR A 599 -66.25 2.70 1.16
N GLN A 600 -65.90 3.98 0.92
CA GLN A 600 -66.87 5.00 0.53
C GLN A 600 -67.50 4.72 -0.84
N LEU A 601 -66.71 4.25 -1.80
CA LEU A 601 -67.15 3.92 -3.16
C LEU A 601 -68.12 2.72 -3.15
N VAL A 602 -67.82 1.68 -2.38
CA VAL A 602 -68.75 0.53 -2.18
C VAL A 602 -70.08 1.01 -1.60
N ARG A 603 -70.07 1.76 -0.50
CA ARG A 603 -71.30 2.33 0.10
C ARG A 603 -72.11 3.16 -0.88
N ARG A 604 -71.45 3.98 -1.71
CA ARG A 604 -72.11 4.79 -2.75
C ARG A 604 -72.68 3.95 -3.90
N ASN A 605 -72.08 2.82 -4.21
CA ASN A 605 -72.61 1.86 -5.18
C ASN A 605 -73.84 1.12 -4.62
N ASP A 606 -73.82 0.76 -3.34
CA ASP A 606 -74.98 0.18 -2.64
C ASP A 606 -76.16 1.17 -2.57
N GLU A 607 -75.89 2.43 -2.19
CA GLU A 607 -76.86 3.53 -2.21
C GLU A 607 -77.48 3.71 -3.62
N LEU A 608 -76.64 3.73 -4.66
CA LEU A 608 -77.06 3.87 -6.06
C LEU A 608 -77.89 2.66 -6.54
N THR A 609 -77.51 1.44 -6.15
CA THR A 609 -78.27 0.22 -6.43
C THR A 609 -79.63 0.23 -5.75
N LEU A 610 -79.71 0.73 -4.51
CA LEU A 610 -80.95 0.94 -3.78
C LEU A 610 -81.85 2.01 -4.44
N GLN A 611 -81.28 3.10 -4.97
CA GLN A 611 -82.07 4.07 -5.76
C GLN A 611 -82.58 3.47 -7.08
N TYR A 612 -81.78 2.67 -7.78
CA TYR A 612 -82.24 1.99 -9.00
C TYR A 612 -83.37 0.99 -8.72
N SER A 613 -83.30 0.21 -7.65
CA SER A 613 -84.37 -0.71 -7.27
C SER A 613 -85.65 0.05 -6.87
N ARG A 614 -85.52 1.14 -6.11
CA ARG A 614 -86.64 2.05 -5.79
C ARG A 614 -87.27 2.67 -7.04
N LEU A 615 -86.46 3.17 -7.97
CA LEU A 615 -86.93 3.73 -9.24
C LEU A 615 -87.66 2.68 -10.08
N LYS A 616 -87.15 1.44 -10.15
CA LYS A 616 -87.81 0.32 -10.83
C LYS A 616 -89.18 -0.01 -10.24
N VAL A 617 -89.31 -0.03 -8.91
CA VAL A 617 -90.60 -0.25 -8.21
C VAL A 617 -91.57 0.91 -8.43
N LEU A 618 -91.11 2.15 -8.37
CA LEU A 618 -91.93 3.34 -8.65
C LEU A 618 -92.40 3.35 -10.11
N HIS A 619 -91.51 3.04 -11.07
CA HIS A 619 -91.85 2.97 -12.50
C HIS A 619 -92.89 1.87 -12.78
N GLY A 620 -92.72 0.66 -12.23
CA GLY A 620 -93.71 -0.41 -12.35
C GLY A 620 -95.04 -0.11 -11.64
N THR A 621 -95.04 0.80 -10.65
CA THR A 621 -96.27 1.29 -10.03
C THR A 621 -96.94 2.36 -10.88
N LEU A 622 -96.17 3.27 -11.47
CA LEU A 622 -96.65 4.29 -12.41
C LEU A 622 -97.27 3.64 -13.66
N GLN A 623 -96.61 2.67 -14.29
CA GLN A 623 -97.15 1.93 -15.44
C GLN A 623 -98.48 1.25 -15.11
N ARG A 624 -98.60 0.60 -13.93
CA ARG A 624 -99.87 -0.01 -13.50
C ARG A 624 -100.96 1.06 -13.28
N GLY A 625 -100.61 2.20 -12.69
CA GLY A 625 -101.52 3.33 -12.54
C GLY A 625 -101.98 3.93 -13.87
N GLU A 626 -101.07 4.04 -14.85
CA GLU A 626 -101.37 4.51 -16.21
C GLU A 626 -102.32 3.56 -16.95
N VAL A 627 -102.08 2.24 -16.89
CA VAL A 627 -103.00 1.23 -17.45
C VAL A 627 -104.38 1.32 -16.81
N GLN A 628 -104.45 1.43 -15.47
CA GLN A 628 -105.73 1.58 -14.75
C GLN A 628 -106.44 2.92 -15.11
N TYR A 629 -105.70 4.01 -15.23
CA TYR A 629 -106.24 5.30 -15.64
C TYR A 629 -106.81 5.27 -17.05
N ASN A 630 -106.09 4.64 -18.00
CA ASN A 630 -106.56 4.45 -19.37
C ASN A 630 -107.81 3.56 -19.44
N GLN A 631 -107.89 2.51 -18.62
CA GLN A 631 -109.13 1.72 -18.46
C GLN A 631 -110.29 2.59 -17.98
N ARG A 632 -110.08 3.46 -16.97
CA ARG A 632 -111.14 4.38 -16.50
C ARG A 632 -111.52 5.45 -17.52
N LEU A 633 -110.59 5.90 -18.37
CA LEU A 633 -110.92 6.80 -19.48
C LEU A 633 -111.82 6.11 -20.52
N GLU A 634 -111.57 4.83 -20.83
CA GLU A 634 -112.42 4.06 -21.74
C GLU A 634 -113.79 3.72 -21.10
N ASP A 635 -113.85 3.36 -19.80
CA ASP A 635 -115.10 3.24 -19.05
C ASP A 635 -115.94 4.53 -19.17
N ILE A 636 -115.32 5.69 -18.92
CA ILE A 636 -115.97 7.01 -19.04
C ILE A 636 -116.42 7.29 -20.48
N ARG A 637 -115.66 6.83 -21.49
CA ARG A 637 -116.04 6.98 -22.91
C ARG A 637 -117.25 6.12 -23.24
N LEU A 638 -117.27 4.85 -22.81
CA LEU A 638 -118.40 3.93 -22.99
C LEU A 638 -119.66 4.47 -22.31
N LEU A 639 -119.55 4.92 -21.06
CA LEU A 639 -120.65 5.58 -20.33
C LEU A 639 -121.15 6.85 -21.05
N LYS A 640 -120.25 7.67 -21.62
CA LYS A 640 -120.63 8.84 -22.44
C LYS A 640 -121.37 8.44 -23.72
N LEU A 641 -121.04 7.30 -24.33
CA LEU A 641 -121.76 6.76 -25.49
C LEU A 641 -123.14 6.25 -25.09
N GLU A 642 -123.26 5.51 -23.99
CA GLU A 642 -124.56 5.02 -23.50
C GLU A 642 -125.47 6.18 -23.07
N VAL A 643 -124.94 7.21 -22.40
CA VAL A 643 -125.70 8.44 -22.08
C VAL A 643 -126.17 9.16 -23.35
N LYS A 644 -125.38 9.15 -24.44
CA LYS A 644 -125.84 9.70 -25.73
C LYS A 644 -126.97 8.86 -26.34
N LYS A 645 -126.82 7.53 -26.34
CA LYS A 645 -127.83 6.57 -26.82
C LYS A 645 -129.16 6.72 -26.07
N LEU A 646 -129.13 6.70 -24.74
CA LEU A 646 -130.32 6.90 -23.88
C LEU A 646 -130.96 8.30 -24.10
N ARG A 647 -130.17 9.35 -24.35
CA ARG A 647 -130.70 10.67 -24.73
C ARG A 647 -131.37 10.66 -26.10
N THR A 648 -130.82 9.97 -27.09
CA THR A 648 -131.45 9.82 -28.41
C THR A 648 -132.73 8.99 -28.34
N GLU A 649 -132.73 7.88 -27.59
CA GLU A 649 -133.92 7.06 -27.34
C GLU A 649 -135.02 7.89 -26.64
N LYS A 650 -134.69 8.63 -25.58
CA LYS A 650 -135.63 9.56 -24.93
C LYS A 650 -136.19 10.60 -25.90
N CYS A 651 -135.38 11.16 -26.79
CA CYS A 651 -135.82 12.13 -27.79
C CYS A 651 -136.80 11.50 -28.81
N LEU A 652 -136.51 10.28 -29.28
CA LEU A 652 -137.40 9.53 -30.18
C LEU A 652 -138.72 9.16 -29.48
N LEU A 653 -138.67 8.73 -28.22
CA LEU A 653 -139.86 8.43 -27.42
C LEU A 653 -140.72 9.67 -27.17
N LEU A 654 -140.12 10.84 -26.90
CA LEU A 654 -140.86 12.11 -26.78
C LEU A 654 -141.54 12.49 -28.10
N LYS A 655 -140.84 12.38 -29.24
CA LYS A 655 -141.46 12.58 -30.57
C LYS A 655 -142.58 11.59 -30.86
N ASN A 656 -142.46 10.34 -30.43
CA ASN A 656 -143.54 9.35 -30.55
C ASN A 656 -144.75 9.70 -29.69
N ILE A 657 -144.56 10.28 -28.50
CA ILE A 657 -145.65 10.78 -27.64
C ILE A 657 -146.33 12.02 -28.27
N GLU A 658 -145.55 12.96 -28.83
CA GLU A 658 -146.07 14.10 -29.59
C GLU A 658 -146.90 13.63 -30.80
N ASN A 659 -146.36 12.69 -31.58
CA ASN A 659 -147.06 12.07 -32.71
C ASN A 659 -148.35 11.36 -32.26
N MET A 660 -148.34 10.65 -31.13
CA MET A 660 -149.55 10.04 -30.55
C MET A 660 -150.60 11.12 -30.20
N SER A 661 -150.20 12.30 -29.73
CA SER A 661 -151.14 13.40 -29.48
C SER A 661 -151.75 13.97 -30.76
N ASN A 662 -150.97 14.04 -31.85
CA ASN A 662 -151.46 14.46 -33.16
C ASN A 662 -152.39 13.42 -33.77
N LEU A 663 -152.03 12.13 -33.72
CA LEU A 663 -152.90 11.01 -34.11
C LEU A 663 -154.22 11.00 -33.34
N ARG A 664 -154.22 11.32 -32.04
CA ARG A 664 -155.47 11.47 -31.25
C ARG A 664 -156.33 12.65 -31.74
N LYS A 665 -155.72 13.79 -32.08
CA LYS A 665 -156.45 14.93 -32.70
C LYS A 665 -156.98 14.57 -34.08
N GLU A 666 -156.21 13.84 -34.88
CA GLU A 666 -156.59 13.39 -36.21
C GLU A 666 -157.75 12.39 -36.15
N VAL A 667 -157.72 11.43 -35.21
CA VAL A 667 -158.88 10.56 -34.90
C VAL A 667 -160.10 11.38 -34.45
N PHE A 668 -159.92 12.44 -33.66
CA PHE A 668 -161.03 13.33 -33.28
C PHE A 668 -161.57 14.13 -34.49
N HIS A 669 -160.70 14.64 -35.35
CA HIS A 669 -161.09 15.32 -36.59
C HIS A 669 -161.80 14.37 -37.55
N LEU A 670 -161.28 13.16 -37.77
CA LEU A 670 -161.91 12.12 -38.58
C LEU A 670 -163.28 11.70 -38.00
N ASN A 671 -163.43 11.59 -36.67
CA ASN A 671 -164.73 11.34 -36.06
C ASN A 671 -165.70 12.53 -36.24
N ARG A 672 -165.23 13.77 -36.12
CA ARG A 672 -166.04 14.98 -36.35
C ARG A 672 -166.43 15.12 -37.82
N ASP A 673 -165.53 14.79 -38.73
CA ASP A 673 -165.77 14.94 -40.16
C ASP A 673 -166.57 13.73 -40.69
N LEU A 674 -166.48 12.55 -40.06
CA LEU A 674 -167.43 11.43 -40.21
C LEU A 674 -168.84 11.81 -39.74
N THR A 675 -168.99 12.50 -38.59
CA THR A 675 -170.32 12.97 -38.16
C THR A 675 -170.86 14.09 -39.03
N LYS A 676 -170.01 14.99 -39.55
CA LYS A 676 -170.41 15.93 -40.62
C LYS A 676 -170.83 15.23 -41.90
N GLU A 677 -170.09 14.25 -42.38
CA GLU A 677 -170.48 13.52 -43.61
C GLU A 677 -171.74 12.69 -43.37
N ARG A 678 -172.02 12.17 -42.15
CA ARG A 678 -173.33 11.60 -41.80
C ARG A 678 -174.46 12.64 -41.85
N LEU A 679 -174.26 13.82 -41.26
CA LEU A 679 -175.22 14.93 -41.34
C LEU A 679 -175.40 15.45 -42.77
N LYS A 680 -174.35 15.40 -43.58
CA LYS A 680 -174.35 15.79 -44.99
C LYS A 680 -174.98 14.72 -45.88
N VAL A 681 -174.87 13.44 -45.54
CA VAL A 681 -175.68 12.37 -46.15
C VAL A 681 -177.15 12.59 -45.83
N MET A 682 -177.52 12.88 -44.57
CA MET A 682 -178.91 13.26 -44.24
C MET A 682 -179.37 14.50 -45.02
N ALA A 683 -178.56 15.57 -45.06
CA ALA A 683 -178.90 16.78 -45.80
C ALA A 683 -178.93 16.56 -47.32
N LEU A 684 -178.12 15.64 -47.86
CA LEU A 684 -178.18 15.24 -49.27
C LEU A 684 -179.34 14.29 -49.55
N GLU A 685 -179.79 13.48 -48.58
CA GLU A 685 -181.05 12.74 -48.66
C GLU A 685 -182.24 13.71 -48.70
N GLU A 686 -182.19 14.82 -47.96
CA GLU A 686 -183.16 15.93 -48.03
C GLU A 686 -183.04 16.73 -49.35
N GLU A 687 -181.83 17.11 -49.81
CA GLU A 687 -181.62 17.82 -51.09
C GLU A 687 -181.95 16.95 -52.31
N VAL A 688 -181.82 15.62 -52.22
CA VAL A 688 -182.29 14.67 -53.25
C VAL A 688 -183.82 14.63 -53.32
N GLN A 689 -184.55 14.97 -52.24
CA GLN A 689 -186.00 15.15 -52.32
C GLN A 689 -186.40 16.41 -53.14
N THR A 690 -185.55 17.45 -53.24
CA THR A 690 -185.76 18.61 -54.13
C THR A 690 -184.45 19.27 -54.64
N PRO A 691 -183.86 18.83 -55.78
CA PRO A 691 -182.57 19.37 -56.26
C PRO A 691 -182.70 20.56 -57.25
N LEU A 692 -181.82 21.56 -57.11
CA LEU A 692 -181.69 22.72 -58.04
C LEU A 692 -180.21 23.18 -58.29
N ASN A 693 -179.65 22.78 -59.44
CA ASN A 693 -178.60 23.44 -60.28
C ASN A 693 -177.07 23.58 -59.93
N ILE A 694 -176.24 22.73 -60.57
CA ILE A 694 -175.15 23.02 -61.57
C ILE A 694 -173.97 24.07 -61.31
N HIS A 695 -172.74 23.61 -60.92
CA HIS A 695 -171.34 23.95 -61.41
C HIS A 695 -170.60 25.36 -61.20
N ARG A 696 -169.25 25.62 -61.38
CA ARG A 696 -167.93 24.86 -61.38
C ARG A 696 -166.59 25.67 -61.69
N TRP A 697 -165.51 25.59 -60.85
CA TRP A 697 -164.00 25.68 -61.06
C TRP A 697 -163.12 26.98 -61.36
N ARG A 698 -161.79 27.02 -60.96
CA ARG A 698 -160.62 27.86 -61.52
C ARG A 698 -159.12 27.51 -61.09
N LYS A 699 -158.03 28.25 -61.52
CA LYS A 699 -156.52 27.96 -61.53
C LYS A 699 -155.50 29.16 -61.24
N LEU A 700 -154.13 28.99 -61.29
CA LEU A 700 -152.95 29.82 -60.74
C LEU A 700 -151.62 30.00 -61.61
N GLU A 701 -150.56 30.81 -61.21
CA GLU A 701 -149.39 31.39 -62.06
C GLU A 701 -147.89 31.50 -61.47
N GLY A 702 -146.81 31.83 -62.28
CA GLY A 702 -145.40 32.30 -61.88
C GLY A 702 -144.15 32.21 -62.89
N THR A 703 -143.02 33.02 -62.80
CA THR A 703 -141.78 33.06 -63.72
C THR A 703 -140.40 33.71 -63.19
N ASP A 704 -139.26 33.76 -63.97
CA ASP A 704 -137.78 33.90 -63.62
C ASP A 704 -136.88 35.11 -64.19
N PRO A 705 -135.57 35.35 -63.75
CA PRO A 705 -134.69 36.54 -64.06
C PRO A 705 -133.37 36.38 -64.94
N SER A 706 -132.52 37.45 -65.11
CA SER A 706 -131.59 37.66 -66.28
C SER A 706 -130.03 37.74 -66.09
N THR A 707 -129.27 37.97 -67.18
CA THR A 707 -127.82 37.63 -67.38
C THR A 707 -126.75 38.63 -66.90
N TYR A 708 -127.04 39.93 -66.74
CA TYR A 708 -126.00 40.94 -66.39
C TYR A 708 -125.34 40.68 -65.03
N ASP A 709 -126.11 40.18 -64.07
CA ASP A 709 -125.65 39.91 -62.70
C ASP A 709 -124.61 38.77 -62.63
N LEU A 710 -124.61 37.85 -63.61
CA LEU A 710 -123.56 36.82 -63.73
C LEU A 710 -122.20 37.44 -64.10
N VAL A 711 -122.17 38.35 -65.08
CA VAL A 711 -120.91 38.93 -65.60
C VAL A 711 -120.20 39.76 -64.52
N LYS A 712 -120.97 40.55 -63.75
CA LYS A 712 -120.45 41.35 -62.64
C LYS A 712 -119.81 40.47 -61.54
N LYS A 713 -120.32 39.25 -61.33
CA LYS A 713 -119.78 38.30 -60.37
C LYS A 713 -118.42 37.72 -60.80
N ILE A 714 -118.22 37.48 -62.10
CA ILE A 714 -116.99 36.90 -62.66
C ILE A 714 -115.79 37.85 -62.47
N GLN A 715 -115.94 39.14 -62.77
CA GLN A 715 -114.83 40.12 -62.65
C GLN A 715 -114.35 40.30 -61.20
N ILE A 716 -115.24 40.21 -60.22
CA ILE A 716 -114.91 40.30 -58.79
C ILE A 716 -114.06 39.10 -58.36
N LEU A 717 -114.34 37.91 -58.89
CA LEU A 717 -113.59 36.68 -58.58
C LEU A 717 -112.18 36.72 -59.17
N GLN A 718 -112.01 37.20 -60.40
CA GLN A 718 -110.69 37.30 -61.06
C GLN A 718 -109.71 38.20 -60.29
N LYS A 719 -110.15 39.38 -59.82
CA LYS A 719 -109.31 40.27 -58.98
C LYS A 719 -108.90 39.63 -57.65
N ARG A 720 -109.74 38.76 -57.08
CA ARG A 720 -109.45 38.06 -55.81
C ARG A 720 -108.39 36.98 -55.97
N VAL A 721 -108.40 36.26 -57.10
CA VAL A 721 -107.43 35.20 -57.41
C VAL A 721 -106.01 35.77 -57.59
N LEU A 722 -105.86 36.87 -58.35
CA LEU A 722 -104.55 37.50 -58.56
C LEU A 722 -103.88 37.92 -57.24
N LYS A 723 -104.65 38.53 -56.32
CA LYS A 723 -104.11 38.94 -55.01
C LYS A 723 -103.67 37.76 -54.14
N MET A 724 -104.39 36.63 -54.20
CA MET A 724 -103.98 35.41 -53.48
C MET A 724 -102.72 34.76 -54.07
N ALA A 725 -102.41 34.98 -55.35
CA ALA A 725 -101.18 34.49 -55.97
C ALA A 725 -99.94 35.27 -55.50
N GLU A 726 -100.02 36.60 -55.40
CA GLU A 726 -98.94 37.43 -54.84
C GLU A 726 -98.63 37.05 -53.37
N ASP A 727 -99.67 36.93 -52.53
CA ASP A 727 -99.54 36.53 -51.12
C ASP A 727 -98.90 35.14 -50.93
N ALA A 728 -98.98 34.25 -51.92
CA ALA A 728 -98.36 32.93 -51.89
C ALA A 728 -96.85 33.01 -52.21
N ILE A 729 -96.47 33.76 -53.24
CA ILE A 729 -95.08 33.94 -53.69
C ILE A 729 -94.22 34.56 -52.57
N ASP A 730 -94.74 35.55 -51.86
CA ASP A 730 -93.98 36.20 -50.78
C ASP A 730 -93.87 35.35 -49.51
N LYS A 731 -94.78 34.40 -49.28
CA LYS A 731 -94.62 33.38 -48.23
C LYS A 731 -93.55 32.36 -48.61
N GLU A 732 -93.50 31.95 -49.88
CA GLU A 732 -92.52 30.97 -50.35
C GLU A 732 -91.07 31.52 -50.31
N LYS A 733 -90.87 32.81 -50.61
CA LYS A 733 -89.57 33.49 -50.40
C LYS A 733 -89.14 33.44 -48.93
N LYS A 734 -90.03 33.82 -48.00
CA LYS A 734 -89.74 33.82 -46.56
C LYS A 734 -89.34 32.43 -46.05
N ILE A 735 -90.00 31.37 -46.54
CA ILE A 735 -89.63 29.98 -46.20
C ILE A 735 -88.20 29.69 -46.67
N LYS A 736 -87.86 29.94 -47.94
CA LYS A 736 -86.52 29.69 -48.50
C LYS A 736 -85.40 30.45 -47.77
N ASP A 737 -85.66 31.67 -47.31
CA ASP A 737 -84.69 32.44 -46.54
C ASP A 737 -84.51 31.88 -45.11
N THR A 738 -85.59 31.43 -44.46
CA THR A 738 -85.49 30.74 -43.15
C THR A 738 -84.80 29.38 -43.23
N GLU A 739 -84.99 28.61 -44.31
CA GLU A 739 -84.30 27.33 -44.55
C GLU A 739 -82.80 27.53 -44.73
N LYS A 740 -82.37 28.54 -45.50
CA LYS A 740 -80.95 28.91 -45.63
C LYS A 740 -80.34 29.29 -44.28
N LEU A 741 -81.03 30.11 -43.49
CA LEU A 741 -80.57 30.51 -42.16
C LEU A 741 -80.43 29.30 -41.23
N TYR A 742 -81.39 28.37 -41.26
CA TYR A 742 -81.36 27.13 -40.48
C TYR A 742 -80.19 26.22 -40.89
N MET A 743 -79.96 26.03 -42.19
CA MET A 743 -78.83 25.21 -42.66
C MET A 743 -77.48 25.83 -42.28
N ASN A 744 -77.32 27.15 -42.42
CA ASN A 744 -76.12 27.86 -42.00
C ASN A 744 -75.87 27.73 -40.48
N LEU A 745 -76.91 27.88 -39.65
CA LEU A 745 -76.81 27.66 -38.20
C LEU A 745 -76.45 26.21 -37.84
N ARG A 746 -77.03 25.24 -38.56
CA ARG A 746 -76.73 23.81 -38.37
C ARG A 746 -75.28 23.47 -38.74
N GLU A 747 -74.73 24.08 -39.80
CA GLU A 747 -73.33 23.91 -40.20
C GLU A 747 -72.36 24.58 -39.22
N ILE A 748 -72.71 25.75 -38.67
CA ILE A 748 -71.92 26.41 -37.62
C ILE A 748 -71.91 25.57 -36.34
N LEU A 749 -73.08 25.05 -35.92
CA LEU A 749 -73.19 24.20 -34.73
C LEU A 749 -72.45 22.86 -34.88
N SER A 750 -72.43 22.25 -36.07
CA SER A 750 -71.65 21.02 -36.30
C SER A 750 -70.13 21.23 -36.27
N LYS A 751 -69.67 22.47 -36.47
CA LYS A 751 -68.25 22.87 -36.39
C LYS A 751 -67.82 23.35 -35.00
N GLN A 752 -68.75 23.49 -34.04
CA GLN A 752 -68.39 23.85 -32.66
C GLN A 752 -68.04 22.60 -31.83
N PRO A 753 -66.83 22.52 -31.25
CA PRO A 753 -66.46 21.42 -30.35
C PRO A 753 -67.31 21.47 -29.07
N GLY A 754 -67.91 20.33 -28.70
CA GLY A 754 -68.81 20.24 -27.55
C GLY A 754 -68.15 20.64 -26.22
N PRO A 755 -68.94 20.97 -25.18
CA PRO A 755 -68.45 21.57 -23.93
C PRO A 755 -67.36 20.78 -23.21
N GLN A 756 -67.33 19.44 -23.36
CA GLN A 756 -66.24 18.61 -22.82
C GLN A 756 -64.90 18.84 -23.55
N VAL A 757 -64.92 19.06 -24.86
CA VAL A 757 -63.72 19.30 -25.68
C VAL A 757 -63.16 20.70 -25.42
N THR A 758 -64.00 21.72 -25.25
CA THR A 758 -63.55 23.06 -24.85
C THR A 758 -62.97 23.10 -23.44
N VAL A 759 -63.53 22.32 -22.49
CA VAL A 759 -62.94 22.15 -21.15
C VAL A 759 -61.61 21.36 -21.21
N ALA A 760 -61.51 20.33 -22.05
CA ALA A 760 -60.24 19.63 -22.25
C ALA A 760 -59.17 20.55 -22.87
N LEU A 761 -59.54 21.33 -23.89
CA LEU A 761 -58.65 22.29 -24.55
C LEU A 761 -58.18 23.39 -23.60
N SER A 762 -59.05 23.92 -22.73
CA SER A 762 -58.66 24.93 -21.74
C SER A 762 -57.67 24.37 -20.70
N LYS A 763 -57.85 23.12 -20.28
CA LYS A 763 -56.90 22.40 -19.40
C LYS A 763 -55.55 22.17 -20.07
N THR A 764 -55.52 21.66 -21.31
CA THR A 764 -54.25 21.43 -22.03
C THR A 764 -53.54 22.74 -22.35
N GLN A 765 -54.26 23.79 -22.74
CA GLN A 765 -53.70 25.12 -23.02
C GLN A 765 -53.22 25.85 -21.74
N LYS A 766 -53.79 25.54 -20.57
CA LYS A 766 -53.26 26.00 -19.26
C LYS A 766 -51.98 25.23 -18.90
N ALA A 767 -51.98 23.90 -18.99
CA ALA A 767 -50.79 23.08 -18.74
C ALA A 767 -49.63 23.40 -19.69
N LEU A 768 -49.93 23.73 -20.96
CA LEU A 768 -48.93 24.18 -21.93
C LEU A 768 -48.34 25.55 -21.59
N ARG A 769 -49.17 26.49 -21.08
CA ARG A 769 -48.69 27.79 -20.58
C ARG A 769 -47.79 27.63 -19.35
N GLU A 770 -48.16 26.78 -18.40
CA GLU A 770 -47.35 26.49 -17.20
C GLU A 770 -46.03 25.79 -17.56
N ARG A 771 -46.03 24.83 -18.50
CA ARG A 771 -44.79 24.26 -19.05
C ARG A 771 -43.97 25.29 -19.82
N GLY A 772 -44.60 26.19 -20.57
CA GLY A 772 -43.93 27.28 -21.27
C GLY A 772 -43.27 28.29 -20.33
N GLN A 773 -43.88 28.58 -19.17
CA GLN A 773 -43.25 29.37 -18.11
C GLN A 773 -42.06 28.64 -17.50
N LYS A 774 -42.19 27.35 -17.15
CA LYS A 774 -41.06 26.54 -16.67
C LYS A 774 -39.90 26.49 -17.67
N MET A 775 -40.20 26.34 -18.96
CA MET A 775 -39.19 26.39 -20.04
C MET A 775 -38.50 27.76 -20.10
N LYS A 776 -39.22 28.87 -19.90
CA LYS A 776 -38.61 30.20 -19.82
C LYS A 776 -37.70 30.39 -18.60
N CYS A 777 -38.07 29.83 -17.44
CA CYS A 777 -37.18 29.83 -16.27
C CYS A 777 -35.90 29.03 -16.55
N LEU A 778 -36.04 27.81 -17.08
CA LEU A 778 -34.89 26.97 -17.45
C LEU A 778 -34.00 27.63 -18.51
N LEU A 779 -34.56 28.33 -19.50
CA LEU A 779 -33.78 29.09 -20.49
C LEU A 779 -33.06 30.29 -19.86
N ALA A 780 -33.66 30.96 -18.86
CA ALA A 780 -33.00 32.03 -18.12
C ALA A 780 -31.87 31.51 -17.22
N GLU A 781 -32.06 30.37 -16.55
CA GLU A 781 -31.03 29.65 -15.80
C GLU A 781 -29.88 29.21 -16.71
N LEU A 782 -30.18 28.66 -17.89
CA LEU A 782 -29.19 28.21 -18.87
C LEU A 782 -28.40 29.42 -19.41
N SER A 783 -29.06 30.52 -19.75
CA SER A 783 -28.41 31.77 -20.16
C SER A 783 -27.55 32.39 -19.05
N MET A 784 -27.97 32.32 -17.78
CA MET A 784 -27.14 32.74 -16.65
C MET A 784 -25.87 31.88 -16.53
N CYS A 785 -26.00 30.55 -16.68
CA CYS A 785 -24.85 29.64 -16.71
C CYS A 785 -23.92 29.91 -17.90
N GLU A 786 -24.44 30.23 -19.09
CA GLU A 786 -23.65 30.62 -20.26
C GLU A 786 -22.85 31.92 -20.01
N VAL A 787 -23.47 32.92 -19.36
CA VAL A 787 -22.79 34.16 -18.95
C VAL A 787 -21.68 33.86 -17.93
N GLN A 788 -21.95 33.06 -16.90
CA GLN A 788 -20.93 32.65 -15.91
C GLN A 788 -19.78 31.88 -16.56
N MET A 789 -20.06 30.97 -17.49
CA MET A 789 -19.03 30.27 -18.27
C MET A 789 -18.21 31.23 -19.14
N GLY A 790 -18.84 32.27 -19.69
CA GLY A 790 -18.16 33.38 -20.37
C GLY A 790 -17.22 34.17 -19.44
N GLU A 791 -17.68 34.52 -18.24
CA GLU A 791 -16.87 35.21 -17.23
C GLU A 791 -15.69 34.35 -16.77
N TYR A 792 -15.89 33.05 -16.51
CA TYR A 792 -14.80 32.12 -16.19
C TYR A 792 -13.80 31.98 -17.35
N LYS A 793 -14.25 31.96 -18.60
CA LYS A 793 -13.37 31.92 -19.78
C LYS A 793 -12.52 33.20 -19.89
N ILE A 794 -13.15 34.38 -19.73
CA ILE A 794 -12.44 35.67 -19.68
C ILE A 794 -11.46 35.71 -18.50
N GLY A 795 -11.82 35.14 -17.35
CA GLY A 795 -10.95 34.97 -16.19
C GLY A 795 -9.73 34.10 -16.49
N MET A 796 -9.91 32.94 -17.13
CA MET A 796 -8.82 32.07 -17.58
C MET A 796 -7.91 32.75 -18.61
N GLU A 797 -8.48 33.53 -19.54
CA GLU A 797 -7.70 34.30 -20.52
C GLU A 797 -6.85 35.39 -19.84
N ARG A 798 -7.41 36.15 -18.87
CA ARG A 798 -6.64 37.09 -18.04
C ARG A 798 -5.53 36.39 -17.27
N MET A 799 -5.84 35.29 -16.59
CA MET A 799 -4.87 34.51 -15.79
C MET A 799 -3.76 33.91 -16.68
N THR A 800 -4.08 33.56 -17.93
CA THR A 800 -3.11 33.12 -18.95
C THR A 800 -2.21 34.26 -19.42
N ILE A 801 -2.77 35.47 -19.63
CA ILE A 801 -2.02 36.68 -19.96
C ILE A 801 -1.11 37.09 -18.78
N GLU A 802 -1.60 37.03 -17.54
CA GLU A 802 -0.82 37.27 -16.32
C GLU A 802 0.31 36.26 -16.14
N MET A 803 0.06 34.96 -16.38
CA MET A 803 1.10 33.92 -16.39
C MET A 803 2.13 34.12 -17.51
N SER A 804 1.71 34.58 -18.70
CA SER A 804 2.61 34.96 -19.80
C SER A 804 3.47 36.17 -19.42
N ASN A 805 2.88 37.17 -18.77
CA ASN A 805 3.57 38.36 -18.28
C ASN A 805 4.52 38.04 -17.10
N LEU A 806 4.15 37.12 -16.21
CA LEU A 806 5.02 36.58 -15.16
C LEU A 806 6.20 35.81 -15.75
N LYS A 807 5.98 34.95 -16.76
CA LYS A 807 7.06 34.31 -17.53
C LYS A 807 7.98 35.35 -18.15
N LYS A 808 7.45 36.38 -18.82
CA LYS A 808 8.25 37.48 -19.41
C LYS A 808 9.05 38.23 -18.34
N LYS A 809 8.46 38.57 -17.18
CA LYS A 809 9.16 39.21 -16.05
C LYS A 809 10.27 38.31 -15.49
N TYR A 810 10.00 37.03 -15.28
CA TYR A 810 10.98 36.04 -14.81
C TYR A 810 12.15 35.87 -15.79
N PHE A 811 11.89 35.78 -17.10
CA PHE A 811 12.95 35.71 -18.11
C PHE A 811 13.74 37.02 -18.22
N ALA A 812 13.08 38.18 -18.08
CA ALA A 812 13.77 39.48 -18.03
C ALA A 812 14.65 39.64 -16.79
N GLU A 813 14.20 39.17 -15.62
CA GLU A 813 15.01 39.17 -14.40
C GLU A 813 16.16 38.17 -14.49
N LYS A 814 15.91 36.97 -15.06
CA LYS A 814 16.97 36.00 -15.37
C LYS A 814 18.01 36.60 -16.31
N LYS A 815 17.60 37.28 -17.39
CA LYS A 815 18.50 37.98 -18.32
C LYS A 815 19.32 39.06 -17.60
N LYS A 816 18.69 39.92 -16.78
CA LYS A 816 19.41 40.90 -15.96
C LYS A 816 20.41 40.26 -14.98
N ARG A 817 20.11 39.09 -14.41
CA ARG A 817 21.03 38.33 -13.54
C ARG A 817 22.19 37.66 -14.30
N TYR A 818 22.07 37.44 -15.61
CA TYR A 818 23.18 37.04 -16.48
C TYR A 818 24.02 38.26 -16.90
N GLU A 819 23.39 39.34 -17.37
CA GLU A 819 24.08 40.59 -17.74
C GLU A 819 24.84 41.22 -16.54
N ALA A 820 24.32 41.09 -15.32
CA ALA A 820 25.01 41.50 -14.09
C ALA A 820 26.16 40.57 -13.66
N LYS A 821 26.35 39.41 -14.30
CA LYS A 821 27.54 38.55 -14.12
C LYS A 821 28.64 38.84 -15.13
N ASP A 822 28.31 39.30 -16.34
CA ASP A 822 29.29 39.60 -17.39
C ASP A 822 29.96 40.99 -17.23
N LEU A 823 29.35 41.91 -16.48
CA LEU A 823 29.87 43.27 -16.23
C LEU A 823 30.89 43.36 -15.06
N LYS A 824 31.75 42.36 -14.89
CA LYS A 824 32.82 42.32 -13.86
C LYS A 824 34.19 41.89 -14.39
N ILE A 825 34.63 42.42 -15.54
CA ILE A 825 36.03 42.39 -16.00
C ILE A 825 36.32 43.66 -16.84
N LYS A 826 37.49 44.29 -16.61
CA LYS A 826 38.15 45.39 -17.37
C LYS A 826 37.69 46.86 -17.20
N SER A 827 38.31 47.50 -16.20
CA SER A 827 39.21 48.68 -16.31
C SER A 827 38.77 50.02 -16.94
N GLU A 828 38.95 51.07 -16.13
CA GLU A 828 39.08 52.53 -16.37
C GLU A 828 40.26 52.89 -17.34
N PRO A 829 40.64 54.19 -17.62
CA PRO A 829 40.19 55.49 -17.04
C PRO A 829 40.05 56.71 -18.01
N ILE A 830 39.62 57.87 -17.46
CA ILE A 830 40.20 59.25 -17.59
C ILE A 830 39.13 60.38 -17.40
N PHE A 831 39.52 61.39 -16.60
CA PHE A 831 38.89 62.66 -16.15
C PHE A 831 38.76 63.78 -17.24
N PRO A 832 38.33 65.05 -16.97
CA PRO A 832 37.47 65.67 -15.91
C PRO A 832 36.42 66.71 -16.44
N CYS A 833 35.89 67.56 -15.53
CA CYS A 833 35.24 68.89 -15.68
C CYS A 833 33.69 68.95 -15.87
N VAL A 834 32.92 69.31 -14.83
CA VAL A 834 32.49 70.70 -14.41
C VAL A 834 31.28 71.17 -15.26
N ASP A 835 30.07 71.38 -14.72
CA ASP A 835 29.79 72.49 -13.79
C ASP A 835 28.47 72.39 -12.94
N GLN A 836 28.50 73.14 -11.83
CA GLN A 836 27.47 73.59 -10.86
C GLN A 836 25.95 73.53 -11.17
N LYS A 837 25.14 73.04 -10.19
CA LYS A 837 24.36 73.88 -9.22
C LYS A 837 23.47 73.11 -8.21
N LYS A 838 23.67 73.41 -6.90
CA LYS A 838 22.69 73.65 -5.79
C LYS A 838 21.46 72.70 -5.65
N CYS A 839 21.35 71.93 -4.55
CA CYS A 839 20.67 72.28 -3.25
C CYS A 839 19.11 72.30 -3.35
N LEU A 840 18.28 71.77 -2.41
CA LEU A 840 18.41 71.33 -1.01
C LEU A 840 17.19 70.46 -0.57
N GLY A 841 17.36 69.54 0.39
CA GLY A 841 16.35 69.04 1.37
C GLY A 841 15.09 68.28 0.87
N GLY A 842 14.38 67.48 1.68
CA GLY A 842 14.67 66.96 3.03
C GLY A 842 13.41 66.66 3.88
N GLY A 843 13.19 65.40 4.26
CA GLY A 843 12.51 65.00 5.53
C GLY A 843 10.97 64.89 5.63
N PHE A 844 10.50 63.66 5.92
CA PHE A 844 9.40 63.25 6.82
C PHE A 844 7.99 63.89 6.82
N ASN A 845 6.93 63.04 6.83
CA ASN A 845 6.18 62.74 8.07
C ASN A 845 5.15 61.58 7.96
N MET A 846 4.69 61.09 9.12
CA MET A 846 3.62 60.09 9.30
C MET A 846 2.40 60.66 10.06
N VAL A 847 1.32 59.85 10.15
CA VAL A 847 0.26 59.78 11.19
C VAL A 847 -1.04 60.61 10.99
N ALA A 848 -2.15 59.96 11.41
CA ALA A 848 -3.47 60.47 11.84
C ALA A 848 -4.66 60.45 10.84
N GLY A 849 -5.84 60.00 11.34
CA GLY A 849 -7.16 60.03 10.68
C GLY A 849 -7.91 61.36 10.93
N PRO A 850 -9.28 61.43 10.94
CA PRO A 850 -10.22 60.41 11.44
C PRO A 850 -11.52 60.21 10.61
N THR A 851 -12.48 59.47 11.18
CA THR A 851 -13.87 59.22 10.70
C THR A 851 -14.84 60.39 10.92
N PRO A 852 -16.06 60.32 10.35
CA PRO A 852 -17.25 60.52 11.18
C PRO A 852 -18.42 59.51 10.98
N ARG A 853 -19.28 59.42 12.02
CA ARG A 853 -20.59 58.71 12.11
C ARG A 853 -21.61 59.28 11.10
N ALA A 854 -22.50 58.52 10.43
CA ALA A 854 -23.55 57.57 10.86
C ALA A 854 -24.89 58.23 11.30
N TYR A 855 -26.02 57.80 10.69
CA TYR A 855 -27.38 57.84 11.27
C TYR A 855 -28.30 56.77 10.64
N PHE A 856 -29.31 56.33 11.41
CA PHE A 856 -30.22 55.21 11.16
C PHE A 856 -31.50 55.57 10.37
N VAL A 857 -32.11 54.58 9.72
CA VAL A 857 -33.56 54.28 9.82
C VAL A 857 -33.75 52.76 9.89
N ILE A 858 -34.64 52.29 10.78
CA ILE A 858 -35.17 50.92 10.89
C ILE A 858 -36.67 50.98 10.62
N ASP A 859 -37.18 50.06 9.80
CA ASP A 859 -38.50 49.38 9.89
C ASP A 859 -38.82 48.68 8.55
N SER A 860 -39.61 47.60 8.46
CA SER A 860 -40.18 46.71 9.49
C SER A 860 -40.56 45.35 8.88
N ALA A 861 -40.82 44.38 9.75
CA ALA A 861 -41.05 42.95 9.48
C ALA A 861 -42.21 42.53 8.53
N CYS A 862 -42.03 41.30 7.99
CA CYS A 862 -43.02 40.23 7.77
C CYS A 862 -44.31 40.46 6.95
N ARG A 863 -44.46 39.66 5.89
CA ARG A 863 -45.41 38.54 5.86
C ARG A 863 -44.76 37.30 5.23
#